data_AF-A0AAY4A0V3-F1
#
_entry.id   AF-A0AAY4A0V3-F1
#
_cell.length_a   1.000
_cell.length_b   1.000
_cell.length_c   1.000
_cell.angle_alpha   90.00
_cell.angle_beta   90.00
_cell.angle_gamma   90.00
#
_symmetry.space_group_name_H-M   'P 1'
#
loop_
_entity.id
_entity.type
_entity.pdbx_description
1 polymer ?
#
loop_
_entity_poly.entity_id
_entity_poly.type
_entity_poly.pdbx_seq_one_letter_code
_entity_poly.pdbx_strand_id
1 'polypeptide(L)'
;MHWFLVMMMLHILLQLFIYLFIYSYFQYHICSIIVIPQLQDLTVTTDLTTASLTWSKALDQVSYLLSLCKDGEEEKIIYTKDLKCSLTGLQPGTEYMIGVSTVVSSGYKSEAVTKSFCTDMASSSSVLSEEHLQCSICLDVFTDPVSTPCGHDFCMGCIKEYWDNCSKSRCPVCNKTYPTRPELCLNTTLSELTTQFRTLFPEKASSAKALFDTPIVSCDICTDLAIKSCLMCLASYCETHIKPHKTASKFKRHEVIDPVENLEDYICSNHERPLKFFCRDDQTCVCQFCTEGNHRGHNTVPLEEESVEKKSNLMKTQTEVQQMIQVRLRKIEEIEDQLEIRKKCTEEEIAASVEEFTAVLHSIERREVELLEVMEEKQRAAKRQAEGLVKDLQQEITELQRRNSELEKISHTEDHLHLLQIYPTLCSPPHTKNWAEVRFDPELWTVKLCEEKMKTLKRVMSELNQLFNKEMDKLGETKLKVVKLHAVDVTLDPDSAQPSLILSDDGKQVRHGDKRQNFPDKPERFDRCPNILGIEGFSSGRFYYEVEVKWKTAWDLGVARESINRKGEIILTPQNGYWTVRMSNGNEYKACAGPPVLLSLNKKPQKVGVFVDYEEGLVSFYDVANSSHIYSFTGQNFSEKIYPFFSPGLNDKGKNAAPLIISPVIHTK
;
A
#
# COMPACT_ATOMS: atom_id res chain seq x y z
N MET A 1 -13.07 19.70 24.75
CA MET A 1 -14.37 19.17 25.26
C MET A 1 -14.77 17.87 24.55
N HIS A 2 -14.78 17.80 23.22
CA HIS A 2 -15.13 16.59 22.47
C HIS A 2 -14.27 15.36 22.82
N TRP A 3 -12.95 15.52 22.95
CA TRP A 3 -12.05 14.40 23.30
C TRP A 3 -12.20 13.91 24.75
N PHE A 4 -12.55 14.81 25.67
CA PHE A 4 -12.83 14.46 27.07
C PHE A 4 -14.17 13.74 27.19
N LEU A 5 -15.17 14.15 26.39
CA LEU A 5 -16.43 13.43 26.22
C LEU A 5 -16.21 12.06 25.57
N VAL A 6 -15.29 11.93 24.60
CA VAL A 6 -14.95 10.65 23.97
C VAL A 6 -14.19 9.74 24.93
N MET A 7 -13.22 10.24 25.71
CA MET A 7 -12.51 9.45 26.72
C MET A 7 -13.41 9.07 27.91
N MET A 8 -14.29 9.97 28.34
CA MET A 8 -15.30 9.67 29.37
C MET A 8 -16.35 8.69 28.83
N MET A 9 -16.77 8.81 27.57
CA MET A 9 -17.60 7.80 26.91
C MET A 9 -16.85 6.48 26.75
N LEU A 10 -15.57 6.46 26.38
CA LEU A 10 -14.78 5.22 26.30
C LEU A 10 -14.61 4.58 27.68
N HIS A 11 -14.44 5.38 28.74
CA HIS A 11 -14.33 4.86 30.10
C HIS A 11 -15.67 4.33 30.63
N ILE A 12 -16.77 5.03 30.35
CA ILE A 12 -18.13 4.58 30.66
C ILE A 12 -18.50 3.35 29.82
N LEU A 13 -18.10 3.30 28.55
CA LEU A 13 -18.28 2.14 27.66
C LEU A 13 -17.41 0.96 28.11
N LEU A 14 -16.20 1.18 28.60
CA LEU A 14 -15.34 0.14 29.16
C LEU A 14 -15.90 -0.39 30.49
N GLN A 15 -16.43 0.49 31.34
CA GLN A 15 -17.12 0.07 32.57
C GLN A 15 -18.45 -0.63 32.29
N LEU A 16 -19.23 -0.17 31.31
CA LEU A 16 -20.43 -0.86 30.83
C LEU A 16 -20.08 -2.18 30.15
N PHE A 17 -18.96 -2.27 29.42
CA PHE A 17 -18.48 -3.50 28.81
C PHE A 17 -18.02 -4.50 29.87
N ILE A 18 -17.29 -4.06 30.90
CA ILE A 18 -16.89 -4.91 32.03
C ILE A 18 -18.12 -5.33 32.83
N TYR A 19 -19.09 -4.43 33.06
CA TYR A 19 -20.33 -4.75 33.78
C TYR A 19 -21.22 -5.68 32.97
N LEU A 20 -21.39 -5.47 31.67
CA LEU A 20 -22.12 -6.36 30.75
C LEU A 20 -21.37 -7.67 30.53
N PHE A 21 -20.05 -7.69 30.56
CA PHE A 21 -19.24 -8.89 30.47
C PHE A 21 -19.36 -9.71 31.76
N ILE A 22 -19.31 -9.09 32.94
CA ILE A 22 -19.54 -9.76 34.22
C ILE A 22 -21.00 -10.22 34.33
N TYR A 23 -21.96 -9.37 33.95
CA TYR A 23 -23.40 -9.70 33.97
C TYR A 23 -23.73 -10.80 32.94
N SER A 24 -23.17 -10.76 31.74
CA SER A 24 -23.28 -11.82 30.73
C SER A 24 -22.55 -13.09 31.17
N TYR A 25 -21.37 -13.00 31.80
CA TYR A 25 -20.62 -14.15 32.29
C TYR A 25 -21.36 -14.86 33.45
N PHE A 26 -21.99 -14.10 34.35
CA PHE A 26 -22.82 -14.65 35.43
C PHE A 26 -24.20 -15.12 34.96
N GLN A 27 -24.80 -14.48 33.95
CA GLN A 27 -26.09 -14.88 33.37
C GLN A 27 -25.96 -16.06 32.39
N TYR A 28 -24.78 -16.29 31.79
CA TYR A 28 -24.49 -17.47 30.96
C TYR A 28 -24.29 -18.75 31.77
N HIS A 29 -23.84 -18.65 33.03
CA HIS A 29 -23.60 -19.84 33.86
C HIS A 29 -24.81 -20.28 34.70
N ILE A 30 -25.93 -19.54 34.66
CA ILE A 30 -27.18 -19.92 35.29
C ILE A 30 -28.29 -19.97 34.21
N CYS A 31 -28.57 -21.17 33.71
CA CYS A 31 -29.68 -21.52 32.81
C CYS A 31 -29.75 -20.81 31.43
N SER A 32 -29.27 -21.48 30.38
CA SER A 32 -30.06 -21.92 29.20
C SER A 32 -29.15 -22.24 28.02
N ILE A 33 -29.44 -23.34 27.32
CA ILE A 33 -28.84 -23.68 26.02
C ILE A 33 -29.14 -22.52 25.05
N ILE A 34 -28.11 -21.80 24.62
CA ILE A 34 -28.26 -20.79 23.57
C ILE A 34 -28.35 -21.54 22.25
N VAL A 35 -29.56 -21.66 21.72
CA VAL A 35 -29.78 -22.10 20.35
C VAL A 35 -29.45 -20.91 19.46
N ILE A 36 -28.26 -20.92 18.84
CA ILE A 36 -27.90 -19.94 17.81
C ILE A 36 -28.75 -20.27 16.58
N PRO A 37 -29.61 -19.36 16.09
CA PRO A 37 -30.45 -19.63 14.94
C PRO A 37 -29.58 -19.87 13.70
N GLN A 38 -29.92 -20.91 12.95
CA GLN A 38 -29.32 -21.20 11.65
C GLN A 38 -29.61 -20.05 10.67
N LEU A 39 -28.70 -19.84 9.72
CA LEU A 39 -28.91 -18.87 8.64
C LEU A 39 -30.07 -19.30 7.73
N GLN A 40 -30.72 -18.32 7.10
CA GLN A 40 -31.79 -18.56 6.12
C GLN A 40 -31.31 -18.16 4.72
N ASP A 41 -31.90 -18.75 3.69
CA ASP A 41 -31.75 -18.35 2.29
C ASP A 41 -30.30 -18.38 1.71
N LEU A 42 -29.54 -19.45 1.97
CA LEU A 42 -28.25 -19.64 1.29
C LEU A 42 -28.44 -19.86 -0.21
N THR A 43 -27.98 -18.91 -1.01
CA THR A 43 -27.97 -18.98 -2.47
C THR A 43 -26.54 -19.07 -3.00
N VAL A 44 -26.35 -19.91 -4.01
CA VAL A 44 -25.07 -20.12 -4.68
C VAL A 44 -25.29 -19.96 -6.17
N THR A 45 -24.48 -19.10 -6.80
CA THR A 45 -24.40 -18.96 -8.25
C THR A 45 -22.99 -19.34 -8.69
N THR A 46 -22.89 -20.11 -9.76
CA THR A 46 -21.63 -20.72 -10.21
C THR A 46 -21.24 -20.19 -11.59
N ASP A 47 -19.94 -20.26 -11.85
CA ASP A 47 -19.30 -20.04 -13.15
C ASP A 47 -18.24 -21.15 -13.34
N LEU A 48 -17.39 -21.08 -14.36
CA LEU A 48 -16.37 -22.09 -14.69
C LEU A 48 -15.44 -22.45 -13.51
N THR A 49 -14.89 -21.44 -12.81
CA THR A 49 -13.91 -21.66 -11.72
C THR A 49 -14.25 -20.89 -10.45
N THR A 50 -15.44 -20.29 -10.42
CA THR A 50 -15.86 -19.45 -9.30
C THR A 50 -17.27 -19.79 -8.84
N ALA A 51 -17.53 -19.56 -7.56
CA ALA A 51 -18.87 -19.65 -6.99
C ALA A 51 -19.10 -18.44 -6.10
N SER A 52 -20.19 -17.71 -6.35
CA SER A 52 -20.62 -16.59 -5.53
C SER A 52 -21.76 -17.02 -4.61
N LEU A 53 -21.57 -16.76 -3.32
CA LEU A 53 -22.48 -17.13 -2.26
C LEU A 53 -23.07 -15.90 -1.61
N THR A 54 -24.36 -15.94 -1.29
CA THR A 54 -25.05 -14.90 -0.52
C THR A 54 -26.04 -15.54 0.45
N TRP A 55 -26.22 -14.93 1.62
CA TRP A 55 -27.17 -15.38 2.63
C TRP A 55 -27.73 -14.22 3.44
N SER A 56 -28.85 -14.46 4.15
CA SER A 56 -29.47 -13.45 4.99
C SER A 56 -28.85 -13.41 6.39
N LYS A 57 -28.90 -12.22 7.01
CA LYS A 57 -28.30 -11.96 8.32
C LYS A 57 -29.10 -12.65 9.42
N ALA A 58 -28.49 -13.60 10.13
CA ALA A 58 -29.12 -14.31 11.24
C ALA A 58 -29.16 -13.50 12.56
N LEU A 59 -28.06 -12.80 12.91
CA LEU A 59 -27.95 -11.95 14.11
C LEU A 59 -27.06 -10.72 13.85
N ASP A 60 -27.17 -9.70 14.70
CA ASP A 60 -26.23 -8.59 14.75
C ASP A 60 -24.90 -9.01 15.39
N GLN A 61 -23.78 -8.50 14.87
CA GLN A 61 -22.41 -8.72 15.37
C GLN A 61 -21.92 -10.19 15.36
N VAL A 62 -22.19 -10.91 14.27
CA VAL A 62 -21.68 -12.29 14.05
C VAL A 62 -20.72 -12.35 12.86
N SER A 63 -19.88 -13.38 12.86
CA SER A 63 -19.08 -13.79 11.69
C SER A 63 -19.61 -15.11 11.13
N TYR A 64 -19.22 -15.46 9.92
CA TYR A 64 -19.62 -16.67 9.25
C TYR A 64 -18.41 -17.54 8.94
N LEU A 65 -18.57 -18.84 9.17
CA LEU A 65 -17.60 -19.87 8.83
C LEU A 65 -18.13 -20.69 7.67
N LEU A 66 -17.38 -20.72 6.57
CA LEU A 66 -17.68 -21.48 5.38
C LEU A 66 -16.71 -22.66 5.28
N SER A 67 -17.24 -23.87 5.14
CA SER A 67 -16.48 -25.11 4.93
C SER A 67 -16.85 -25.69 3.56
N LEU A 68 -15.92 -25.60 2.61
CA LEU A 68 -16.06 -26.17 1.28
C LEU A 68 -15.50 -27.59 1.28
N CYS A 69 -16.33 -28.56 0.92
CA CYS A 69 -15.95 -29.95 0.79
C CYS A 69 -16.09 -30.41 -0.67
N LYS A 70 -15.15 -31.24 -1.09
CA LYS A 70 -15.17 -31.94 -2.38
C LYS A 70 -14.99 -33.43 -2.10
N ASP A 71 -15.86 -34.27 -2.67
CA ASP A 71 -15.83 -35.73 -2.48
C ASP A 71 -15.84 -36.18 -1.00
N GLY A 72 -16.42 -35.37 -0.12
CA GLY A 72 -16.48 -35.63 1.34
C GLY A 72 -15.23 -35.21 2.12
N GLU A 73 -14.18 -34.71 1.46
CA GLU A 73 -13.00 -34.12 2.10
C GLU A 73 -13.11 -32.59 2.16
N GLU A 74 -12.73 -31.99 3.29
CA GLU A 74 -12.77 -30.54 3.50
C GLU A 74 -11.58 -29.89 2.78
N GLU A 75 -11.86 -29.17 1.68
CA GLU A 75 -10.83 -28.52 0.85
C GLU A 75 -10.45 -27.14 1.38
N LYS A 76 -11.43 -26.38 1.88
CA LYS A 76 -11.21 -24.96 2.20
C LYS A 76 -12.12 -24.46 3.31
N ILE A 77 -11.53 -23.74 4.25
CA ILE A 77 -12.24 -23.06 5.33
C ILE A 77 -12.08 -21.55 5.16
N ILE A 78 -13.17 -20.80 5.22
CA ILE A 78 -13.18 -19.35 5.07
C ILE A 78 -13.96 -18.71 6.20
N TYR A 79 -13.38 -17.70 6.83
CA TYR A 79 -14.05 -16.84 7.80
C TYR A 79 -14.36 -15.49 7.15
N THR A 80 -15.60 -15.04 7.25
CA THR A 80 -16.01 -13.72 6.75
C THR A 80 -16.99 -13.03 7.68
N LYS A 81 -17.02 -11.69 7.65
CA LYS A 81 -18.07 -10.88 8.30
C LYS A 81 -19.12 -10.38 7.31
N ASP A 82 -18.86 -10.57 6.01
CA ASP A 82 -19.77 -10.16 4.95
C ASP A 82 -20.87 -11.20 4.74
N LEU A 83 -22.03 -10.75 4.26
CA LEU A 83 -23.17 -11.61 3.88
C LEU A 83 -23.01 -12.23 2.49
N LYS A 84 -21.82 -12.10 1.90
CA LYS A 84 -21.46 -12.61 0.60
C LYS A 84 -20.02 -13.10 0.58
N CYS A 85 -19.73 -14.11 -0.22
CA CYS A 85 -18.40 -14.65 -0.40
C CYS A 85 -18.24 -15.14 -1.83
N SER A 86 -17.05 -14.95 -2.43
CA SER A 86 -16.71 -15.50 -3.73
C SER A 86 -15.58 -16.50 -3.58
N LEU A 87 -15.85 -17.75 -3.96
CA LEU A 87 -14.87 -18.81 -4.08
C LEU A 87 -14.26 -18.75 -5.47
N THR A 88 -12.93 -18.87 -5.56
CA THR A 88 -12.18 -18.85 -6.82
C THR A 88 -11.21 -20.03 -6.85
N GLY A 89 -10.84 -20.48 -8.05
CA GLY A 89 -9.93 -21.62 -8.23
C GLY A 89 -10.60 -22.99 -8.09
N LEU A 90 -11.93 -23.05 -8.26
CA LEU A 90 -12.67 -24.30 -8.29
C LEU A 90 -12.43 -25.05 -9.62
N GLN A 91 -12.47 -26.37 -9.59
CA GLN A 91 -12.29 -27.19 -10.79
C GLN A 91 -13.58 -27.18 -11.64
N PRO A 92 -13.51 -26.84 -12.94
CA PRO A 92 -14.68 -26.85 -13.82
C PRO A 92 -15.39 -28.20 -13.82
N GLY A 93 -16.71 -28.17 -13.95
CA GLY A 93 -17.54 -29.38 -13.98
C GLY A 93 -17.55 -30.25 -12.71
N THR A 94 -17.05 -29.75 -11.58
CA THR A 94 -16.91 -30.52 -10.34
C THR A 94 -18.03 -30.18 -9.35
N GLU A 95 -18.55 -31.20 -8.65
CA GLU A 95 -19.53 -31.02 -7.58
C GLU A 95 -18.84 -30.68 -6.26
N TYR A 96 -19.33 -29.64 -5.60
CA TYR A 96 -18.85 -29.18 -4.31
C TYR A 96 -20.02 -29.08 -3.32
N MET A 97 -19.72 -29.29 -2.04
CA MET A 97 -20.65 -29.03 -0.94
C MET A 97 -20.10 -27.90 -0.07
N ILE A 98 -20.90 -26.84 0.11
CA ILE A 98 -20.54 -25.74 1.01
C ILE A 98 -21.42 -25.78 2.25
N GLY A 99 -20.80 -25.77 3.43
CA GLY A 99 -21.45 -25.56 4.71
C GLY A 99 -21.19 -24.14 5.20
N VAL A 100 -22.23 -23.44 5.66
CA VAL A 100 -22.10 -22.10 6.26
C VAL A 100 -22.66 -22.12 7.67
N SER A 101 -21.87 -21.68 8.64
CA SER A 101 -22.25 -21.62 10.07
C SER A 101 -22.14 -20.19 10.59
N THR A 102 -23.07 -19.78 11.44
CA THR A 102 -22.99 -18.51 12.17
C THR A 102 -22.08 -18.69 13.38
N VAL A 103 -21.08 -17.83 13.53
CA VAL A 103 -20.11 -17.82 14.64
C VAL A 103 -20.28 -16.53 15.43
N VAL A 104 -20.64 -16.67 16.71
CA VAL A 104 -20.72 -15.53 17.64
C VAL A 104 -19.34 -15.21 18.21
N SER A 105 -19.17 -14.01 18.76
CA SER A 105 -17.89 -13.50 19.30
C SER A 105 -17.25 -14.38 20.38
N SER A 106 -18.03 -15.22 21.05
CA SER A 106 -17.57 -16.21 22.04
C SER A 106 -17.05 -17.53 21.42
N GLY A 107 -17.01 -17.65 20.09
CA GLY A 107 -16.48 -18.83 19.37
C GLY A 107 -17.45 -20.00 19.22
N TYR A 108 -18.67 -19.91 19.76
CA TYR A 108 -19.72 -20.90 19.53
C TYR A 108 -20.27 -20.78 18.09
N LYS A 109 -20.49 -21.93 17.45
CA LYS A 109 -21.03 -22.03 16.09
C LYS A 109 -22.44 -22.61 16.09
N SER A 110 -23.30 -22.10 15.20
CA SER A 110 -24.55 -22.77 14.86
C SER A 110 -24.29 -24.09 14.14
N GLU A 111 -25.33 -24.90 14.00
CA GLU A 111 -25.31 -25.97 12.99
C GLU A 111 -25.17 -25.36 11.59
N ALA A 112 -24.44 -26.06 10.72
CA ALA A 112 -24.11 -25.59 9.38
C ALA A 112 -25.29 -25.81 8.42
N VAL A 113 -25.65 -24.78 7.66
CA VAL A 113 -26.54 -24.95 6.50
C VAL A 113 -25.69 -25.34 5.31
N THR A 114 -25.97 -26.52 4.74
CA THR A 114 -25.20 -27.08 3.63
C THR A 114 -25.95 -26.95 2.30
N LYS A 115 -25.20 -26.74 1.22
CA LYS A 115 -25.74 -26.75 -0.15
C LYS A 115 -24.72 -27.34 -1.11
N SER A 116 -25.16 -28.23 -1.99
CA SER A 116 -24.35 -28.71 -3.10
C SER A 116 -24.51 -27.83 -4.34
N PHE A 117 -23.43 -27.67 -5.11
CA PHE A 117 -23.42 -26.98 -6.39
C PHE A 117 -22.35 -27.57 -7.32
N CYS A 118 -22.55 -27.44 -8.63
CA CYS A 118 -21.57 -27.81 -9.65
C CYS A 118 -21.07 -26.56 -10.37
N THR A 119 -19.76 -26.45 -10.55
CA THR A 119 -19.16 -25.42 -11.42
C THR A 119 -19.46 -25.71 -12.88
N ASP A 120 -19.50 -24.68 -13.72
CA ASP A 120 -19.81 -24.83 -15.13
C ASP A 120 -18.71 -25.60 -15.87
N MET A 121 -19.09 -26.29 -16.95
CA MET A 121 -18.16 -27.03 -17.81
C MET A 121 -17.39 -26.06 -18.71
N ALA A 122 -16.09 -26.29 -18.88
CA ALA A 122 -15.30 -25.49 -19.78
C ALA A 122 -15.72 -25.69 -21.25
N SER A 123 -16.28 -24.65 -21.87
CA SER A 123 -16.36 -24.56 -23.33
C SER A 123 -15.05 -23.98 -23.87
N SER A 124 -14.53 -24.55 -24.96
CA SER A 124 -13.22 -24.22 -25.52
C SER A 124 -13.21 -22.82 -26.17
N SER A 125 -12.88 -21.79 -25.40
CA SER A 125 -12.47 -20.49 -25.94
C SER A 125 -11.50 -19.81 -24.96
N SER A 126 -10.27 -20.32 -24.94
CA SER A 126 -9.14 -19.60 -24.32
C SER A 126 -8.63 -18.56 -25.33
N VAL A 127 -8.72 -17.28 -24.96
CA VAL A 127 -8.18 -16.14 -25.73
C VAL A 127 -6.68 -16.35 -25.97
N LEU A 128 -6.28 -16.58 -27.22
CA LEU A 128 -4.88 -16.64 -27.64
C LEU A 128 -4.28 -15.22 -27.63
N SER A 129 -3.08 -15.06 -27.09
CA SER A 129 -2.33 -13.80 -27.15
C SER A 129 -1.76 -13.57 -28.56
N GLU A 130 -1.65 -12.29 -28.95
CA GLU A 130 -1.23 -11.85 -30.28
C GLU A 130 0.11 -12.44 -30.74
N GLU A 131 1.07 -12.57 -29.82
CA GLU A 131 2.42 -13.07 -30.08
C GLU A 131 2.44 -14.48 -30.69
N HIS A 132 1.43 -15.31 -30.40
CA HIS A 132 1.32 -16.68 -30.91
C HIS A 132 0.71 -16.76 -32.31
N LEU A 133 0.19 -15.65 -32.86
CA LEU A 133 -0.49 -15.60 -34.15
C LEU A 133 0.23 -14.75 -35.19
N GLN A 134 1.48 -14.37 -34.93
CA GLN A 134 2.27 -13.49 -35.80
C GLN A 134 3.23 -14.24 -36.73
N CYS A 135 3.33 -13.75 -37.96
CA CYS A 135 4.31 -14.23 -38.93
C CYS A 135 5.70 -13.64 -38.67
N SER A 136 6.73 -14.48 -38.54
CA SER A 136 8.10 -14.02 -38.32
C SER A 136 8.75 -13.27 -39.50
N ILE A 137 8.07 -13.13 -40.64
CA ILE A 137 8.55 -12.36 -41.80
C ILE A 137 7.92 -10.96 -41.81
N CYS A 138 6.60 -10.86 -41.79
CA CYS A 138 5.91 -9.55 -41.81
C CYS A 138 5.63 -8.98 -40.42
N LEU A 139 5.88 -9.76 -39.36
CA LEU A 139 5.63 -9.42 -37.94
C LEU A 139 4.17 -9.02 -37.65
N ASP A 140 3.24 -9.47 -38.49
CA ASP A 140 1.79 -9.22 -38.39
C ASP A 140 1.04 -10.54 -38.24
N VAL A 141 -0.21 -10.50 -37.79
CA VAL A 141 -1.11 -11.65 -37.66
C VAL A 141 -1.17 -12.42 -38.98
N PHE A 142 -1.06 -13.75 -38.94
CA PHE A 142 -0.94 -14.54 -40.18
C PHE A 142 -2.09 -14.31 -41.16
N THR A 143 -1.76 -13.96 -42.40
CA THR A 143 -2.68 -13.95 -43.54
C THR A 143 -2.40 -15.20 -44.37
N ASP A 144 -3.40 -16.05 -44.55
CA ASP A 144 -3.26 -17.35 -45.20
C ASP A 144 -2.07 -18.16 -44.61
N PRO A 145 -2.12 -18.53 -43.30
CA PRO A 145 -1.02 -19.21 -42.63
C PRO A 145 -0.67 -20.53 -43.31
N VAL A 146 0.61 -20.80 -43.47
CA VAL A 146 1.16 -22.06 -43.98
C VAL A 146 2.28 -22.55 -43.09
N SER A 147 2.36 -23.87 -42.91
CA SER A 147 3.41 -24.52 -42.15
C SER A 147 4.47 -25.09 -43.08
N THR A 148 5.73 -24.77 -42.84
CA THR A 148 6.85 -25.44 -43.53
C THR A 148 7.06 -26.84 -42.95
N PRO A 149 7.75 -27.78 -43.65
CA PRO A 149 8.04 -29.12 -43.11
C PRO A 149 8.92 -29.15 -41.85
N CYS A 150 9.45 -28.00 -41.42
CA CYS A 150 10.15 -27.88 -40.15
C CYS A 150 9.25 -27.43 -38.98
N GLY A 151 7.96 -27.21 -39.24
CA GLY A 151 6.96 -26.83 -38.23
C GLY A 151 6.84 -25.33 -37.96
N HIS A 152 7.59 -24.47 -38.66
CA HIS A 152 7.42 -23.01 -38.54
C HIS A 152 6.36 -22.50 -39.52
N ASP A 153 5.56 -21.56 -39.03
CA ASP A 153 4.42 -20.99 -39.72
C ASP A 153 4.72 -19.60 -40.28
N PHE A 154 4.17 -19.30 -41.46
CA PHE A 154 4.34 -18.03 -42.16
C PHE A 154 3.07 -17.67 -42.92
N CYS A 155 2.89 -16.40 -43.30
CA CYS A 155 1.92 -16.04 -44.33
C CYS A 155 2.34 -16.66 -45.66
N MET A 156 1.39 -17.23 -46.41
CA MET A 156 1.64 -17.84 -47.73
C MET A 156 2.42 -16.92 -48.68
N GLY A 157 2.05 -15.63 -48.72
CA GLY A 157 2.74 -14.62 -49.54
C GLY A 157 4.19 -14.40 -49.09
N CYS A 158 4.40 -14.19 -47.79
CA CYS A 158 5.71 -13.88 -47.23
C CYS A 158 6.74 -14.99 -47.47
N ILE A 159 6.37 -16.26 -47.27
CA ILE A 159 7.31 -17.37 -47.47
C ILE A 159 7.58 -17.63 -48.95
N LYS A 160 6.60 -17.40 -49.83
CA LYS A 160 6.79 -17.52 -51.28
C LYS A 160 7.76 -16.47 -51.80
N GLU A 161 7.56 -15.20 -51.43
CA GLU A 161 8.43 -14.10 -51.82
C GLU A 161 9.86 -14.28 -51.27
N TYR A 162 9.99 -14.74 -50.02
CA TYR A 162 11.29 -15.07 -49.43
C TYR A 162 12.03 -16.17 -50.21
N TRP A 163 11.32 -17.18 -50.70
CA TRP A 163 11.91 -18.22 -51.55
C TRP A 163 12.17 -17.74 -52.99
N ASP A 164 11.37 -16.84 -53.54
CA ASP A 164 11.56 -16.30 -54.88
C ASP A 164 12.80 -15.38 -54.94
N ASN A 165 13.12 -14.71 -53.84
CA ASN A 165 14.30 -13.85 -53.69
C ASN A 165 15.56 -14.59 -53.20
N CYS A 166 15.49 -15.91 -52.94
CA CYS A 166 16.61 -16.69 -52.43
C CYS A 166 16.99 -17.85 -53.36
N SER A 167 18.29 -18.06 -53.60
CA SER A 167 18.78 -19.12 -54.48
C SER A 167 18.49 -20.56 -53.98
N LYS A 168 18.02 -20.72 -52.73
CA LYS A 168 17.67 -22.01 -52.12
C LYS A 168 16.42 -21.84 -51.24
N SER A 169 15.49 -22.79 -51.30
CA SER A 169 14.35 -22.82 -50.38
C SER A 169 14.83 -23.16 -48.96
N ARG A 170 14.88 -22.17 -48.08
CA ARG A 170 15.25 -22.34 -46.66
C ARG A 170 14.18 -21.76 -45.75
N CYS A 171 14.03 -22.31 -44.56
CA CYS A 171 13.17 -21.72 -43.53
C CYS A 171 13.82 -20.42 -42.98
N PRO A 172 13.11 -19.28 -42.92
CA PRO A 172 13.62 -18.05 -42.33
C PRO A 172 13.99 -18.14 -40.84
N VAL A 173 13.31 -19.01 -40.07
CA VAL A 173 13.46 -19.08 -38.61
C VAL A 173 14.60 -20.01 -38.22
N CYS A 174 14.59 -21.26 -38.71
CA CYS A 174 15.58 -22.27 -38.30
C CYS A 174 16.67 -22.54 -39.35
N ASN A 175 16.68 -21.82 -40.48
CA ASN A 175 17.63 -21.99 -41.58
C ASN A 175 17.69 -23.39 -42.22
N LYS A 176 16.72 -24.28 -41.93
CA LYS A 176 16.65 -25.59 -42.58
C LYS A 176 16.48 -25.43 -44.08
N THR A 177 17.41 -25.99 -44.86
CA THR A 177 17.39 -25.93 -46.33
C THR A 177 16.69 -27.15 -46.90
N TYR A 178 15.83 -26.94 -47.88
CA TYR A 178 15.10 -27.98 -48.57
C TYR A 178 15.74 -28.26 -49.94
N PRO A 179 16.03 -29.53 -50.29
CA PRO A 179 16.61 -29.88 -51.59
C PRO A 179 15.72 -29.49 -52.78
N THR A 180 14.41 -29.58 -52.58
CA THR A 180 13.35 -29.17 -53.50
C THR A 180 12.38 -28.25 -52.77
N ARG A 181 11.79 -27.28 -53.48
CA ARG A 181 10.83 -26.34 -52.88
C ARG A 181 9.63 -27.10 -52.34
N PRO A 182 9.35 -27.04 -51.02
CA PRO A 182 8.20 -27.72 -50.45
C PRO A 182 6.88 -27.17 -50.99
N GLU A 183 5.91 -28.05 -51.18
CA GLU A 183 4.52 -27.64 -51.41
C GLU A 183 3.94 -27.10 -50.10
N LEU A 184 3.28 -25.94 -50.18
CA LEU A 184 2.72 -25.25 -49.01
C LEU A 184 1.20 -25.39 -49.05
N CYS A 185 0.66 -26.02 -48.01
CA CYS A 185 -0.78 -26.10 -47.76
C CYS A 185 -1.17 -25.11 -46.67
N LEU A 186 -2.38 -24.55 -46.79
CA LEU A 186 -2.95 -23.71 -45.75
C LEU A 186 -3.11 -24.50 -44.46
N ASN A 187 -2.64 -23.93 -43.37
CA ASN A 187 -2.92 -24.43 -42.03
C ASN A 187 -4.32 -23.95 -41.63
N THR A 188 -5.32 -24.80 -41.87
CA THR A 188 -6.74 -24.49 -41.60
C THR A 188 -6.99 -24.13 -40.15
N THR A 189 -6.30 -24.79 -39.21
CA THR A 189 -6.43 -24.51 -37.78
C THR A 189 -5.93 -23.11 -37.43
N LEU A 190 -4.74 -22.72 -37.89
CA LEU A 190 -4.23 -21.36 -37.68
C LEU A 190 -5.08 -20.31 -38.42
N SER A 191 -5.64 -20.66 -39.57
CA SER A 191 -6.53 -19.79 -40.33
C SER A 191 -7.82 -19.49 -39.53
N GLU A 192 -8.43 -20.51 -38.92
CA GLU A 192 -9.61 -20.33 -38.06
C GLU A 192 -9.30 -19.47 -36.82
N LEU A 193 -8.17 -19.73 -36.17
CA LEU A 193 -7.74 -18.98 -34.99
C LEU A 193 -7.44 -17.50 -35.30
N THR A 194 -6.75 -17.23 -36.41
CA THR A 194 -6.47 -15.85 -36.85
C THR A 194 -7.72 -15.12 -37.31
N THR A 195 -8.69 -15.83 -37.90
CA THR A 195 -10.00 -15.26 -38.27
C THR A 195 -10.79 -14.88 -37.02
N GLN A 196 -10.87 -15.75 -36.01
CA GLN A 196 -11.52 -15.44 -34.74
C GLN A 196 -10.84 -14.27 -34.03
N PHE A 197 -9.50 -14.25 -34.00
CA PHE A 197 -8.73 -13.16 -33.41
C PHE A 197 -9.00 -11.81 -34.10
N ARG A 198 -9.01 -11.78 -35.43
CA ARG A 198 -9.36 -10.56 -36.20
C ARG A 198 -10.80 -10.10 -36.01
N THR A 199 -11.72 -11.03 -35.77
CA THR A 199 -13.14 -10.71 -35.51
C THR A 199 -13.31 -10.05 -34.14
N LEU A 200 -12.52 -10.46 -33.15
CA LEU A 200 -12.53 -9.89 -31.80
C LEU A 200 -11.77 -8.55 -31.71
N PHE A 201 -10.78 -8.33 -32.61
CA PHE A 201 -9.93 -7.13 -32.60
C PHE A 201 -9.80 -6.48 -33.99
N PRO A 202 -10.89 -5.85 -34.51
CA PRO A 202 -10.93 -5.30 -35.87
C PRO A 202 -9.96 -4.15 -36.14
N GLU A 203 -9.49 -3.43 -35.11
CA GLU A 203 -8.51 -2.35 -35.24
C GLU A 203 -7.11 -2.84 -35.63
N LYS A 204 -6.81 -4.13 -35.43
CA LYS A 204 -5.49 -4.73 -35.73
C LYS A 204 -5.43 -5.41 -37.10
N ALA A 205 -6.47 -5.29 -37.92
CA ALA A 205 -6.58 -5.99 -39.20
C ALA A 205 -5.86 -5.30 -40.40
N SER A 206 -4.95 -4.35 -40.18
CA SER A 206 -4.35 -3.61 -41.30
C SER A 206 -2.94 -3.08 -41.01
N SER A 207 -1.91 -3.90 -41.27
CA SER A 207 -0.56 -3.40 -41.56
C SER A 207 0.00 -3.85 -42.93
N ALA A 208 -0.63 -4.81 -43.60
CA ALA A 208 -0.22 -5.31 -44.92
C ALA A 208 -0.59 -4.42 -46.13
N LYS A 209 -0.91 -3.13 -45.92
CA LYS A 209 -1.22 -2.18 -47.01
C LYS A 209 -0.12 -1.13 -47.28
N ALA A 210 0.97 -1.15 -46.51
CA ALA A 210 1.99 -0.09 -46.52
C ALA A 210 3.10 -0.25 -47.60
N LEU A 211 2.97 -1.15 -48.57
CA LEU A 211 4.02 -1.41 -49.58
C LEU A 211 3.83 -0.70 -50.94
N PHE A 212 2.79 0.13 -51.12
CA PHE A 212 2.61 0.93 -52.34
C PHE A 212 2.07 2.32 -52.03
N ASP A 213 2.88 3.16 -51.38
CA ASP A 213 2.60 4.59 -51.16
C ASP A 213 3.06 5.49 -52.33
N THR A 214 2.99 4.97 -53.56
CA THR A 214 2.93 5.83 -54.75
C THR A 214 1.46 6.16 -55.00
N PRO A 215 1.07 7.45 -55.07
CA PRO A 215 -0.30 7.80 -55.43
C PRO A 215 -0.66 7.10 -56.74
N ILE A 216 -1.78 6.37 -56.73
CA ILE A 216 -2.25 5.61 -57.89
C ILE A 216 -2.88 6.61 -58.86
N VAL A 217 -2.04 7.30 -59.63
CA VAL A 217 -2.48 8.28 -60.62
C VAL A 217 -2.79 7.55 -61.92
N SER A 218 -3.99 7.71 -62.45
CA SER A 218 -4.39 7.16 -63.75
C SER A 218 -3.84 7.98 -64.92
N CYS A 219 -3.68 7.37 -66.08
CA CYS A 219 -3.40 8.10 -67.31
C CYS A 219 -4.63 8.92 -67.73
N ASP A 220 -4.44 10.16 -68.16
CA ASP A 220 -5.57 11.00 -68.61
C ASP A 220 -6.06 10.66 -70.02
N ILE A 221 -5.36 9.77 -70.72
CA ILE A 221 -5.70 9.34 -72.09
C ILE A 221 -6.33 7.92 -72.11
N CYS A 222 -6.02 7.07 -71.14
CA CYS A 222 -6.52 5.69 -71.06
C CYS A 222 -6.65 5.21 -69.62
N THR A 223 -7.12 3.98 -69.41
CA THR A 223 -7.35 3.42 -68.07
C THR A 223 -6.09 2.86 -67.39
N ASP A 224 -4.92 2.98 -68.01
CA ASP A 224 -3.67 2.47 -67.44
C ASP A 224 -3.13 3.41 -66.36
N LEU A 225 -2.24 2.91 -65.51
CA LEU A 225 -1.55 3.72 -64.51
C LEU A 225 -0.54 4.68 -65.17
N ALA A 226 -0.56 5.93 -64.73
CA ALA A 226 0.42 6.92 -65.13
C ALA A 226 1.78 6.62 -64.49
N ILE A 227 2.84 6.85 -65.26
CA ILE A 227 4.22 6.70 -64.79
C ILE A 227 4.97 8.03 -64.76
N LYS A 228 4.45 9.05 -65.44
CA LYS A 228 4.96 10.42 -65.45
C LYS A 228 3.83 11.41 -65.70
N SER A 229 3.95 12.60 -65.14
CA SER A 229 3.08 13.73 -65.43
C SER A 229 3.86 14.85 -66.11
N CYS A 230 3.20 15.58 -67.02
CA CYS A 230 3.81 16.65 -67.79
C CYS A 230 3.30 18.01 -67.30
N LEU A 231 4.18 18.84 -66.75
CA LEU A 231 3.83 20.16 -66.20
C LEU A 231 3.40 21.17 -67.28
N MET A 232 3.69 20.89 -68.55
CA MET A 232 3.25 21.74 -69.66
C MET A 232 1.94 21.30 -70.28
N CYS A 233 1.62 20.00 -70.24
CA CYS A 233 0.34 19.49 -70.72
C CYS A 233 -0.73 19.44 -69.64
N LEU A 234 -0.33 19.55 -68.36
CA LEU A 234 -1.18 19.35 -67.19
C LEU A 234 -1.93 18.01 -67.27
N ALA A 235 -1.19 16.97 -67.66
CA ALA A 235 -1.71 15.63 -67.81
C ALA A 235 -0.68 14.56 -67.42
N SER A 236 -1.20 13.44 -66.93
CA SER A 236 -0.52 12.24 -66.47
C SER A 236 -0.60 11.14 -67.53
N TYR A 237 0.52 10.48 -67.79
CA TYR A 237 0.67 9.55 -68.92
C TYR A 237 1.23 8.20 -68.48
N CYS A 238 0.65 7.11 -68.99
CA CYS A 238 1.24 5.77 -68.91
C CYS A 238 2.44 5.63 -69.86
N GLU A 239 3.14 4.49 -69.81
CA GLU A 239 4.38 4.26 -70.59
C GLU A 239 4.19 4.45 -72.10
N THR A 240 3.02 4.13 -72.65
CA THR A 240 2.75 4.33 -74.09
C THR A 240 2.57 5.80 -74.44
N HIS A 241 1.79 6.53 -73.64
CA HIS A 241 1.42 7.92 -73.91
C HIS A 241 2.49 8.96 -73.54
N ILE A 242 3.47 8.59 -72.70
CA ILE A 242 4.63 9.47 -72.42
C ILE A 242 5.70 9.37 -73.52
N LYS A 243 5.73 8.30 -74.33
CA LYS A 243 6.77 8.11 -75.37
C LYS A 243 6.96 9.32 -76.28
N PRO A 244 5.91 9.99 -76.80
CA PRO A 244 6.08 11.20 -77.61
C PRO A 244 6.84 12.32 -76.89
N HIS A 245 6.69 12.46 -75.57
CA HIS A 245 7.41 13.45 -74.76
C HIS A 245 8.92 13.15 -74.67
N LYS A 246 9.30 11.87 -74.79
CA LYS A 246 10.71 11.44 -74.79
C LYS A 246 11.32 11.45 -76.21
N THR A 247 10.55 11.08 -77.23
CA THR A 247 11.09 10.78 -78.58
C THR A 247 10.89 11.90 -79.60
N ALA A 248 9.74 12.60 -79.58
CA ALA A 248 9.42 13.60 -80.60
C ALA A 248 10.06 14.96 -80.27
N SER A 249 10.77 15.54 -81.24
CA SER A 249 11.53 16.79 -81.07
C SER A 249 10.70 17.98 -80.56
N LYS A 250 9.41 18.03 -80.90
CA LYS A 250 8.48 19.09 -80.44
C LYS A 250 8.19 19.02 -78.94
N PHE A 251 8.15 17.81 -78.35
CA PHE A 251 7.74 17.60 -76.96
C PHE A 251 8.92 17.37 -76.01
N LYS A 252 10.15 17.24 -76.50
CA LYS A 252 11.37 17.10 -75.67
C LYS A 252 11.62 18.26 -74.70
N ARG A 253 11.00 19.41 -74.92
CA ARG A 253 11.09 20.58 -74.03
C ARG A 253 10.08 20.56 -72.88
N HIS A 254 9.16 19.59 -72.88
CA HIS A 254 8.18 19.44 -71.82
C HIS A 254 8.84 18.83 -70.59
N GLU A 255 8.65 19.48 -69.45
CA GLU A 255 9.15 19.01 -68.16
C GLU A 255 8.20 17.95 -67.61
N VAL A 256 8.77 16.78 -67.29
CA VAL A 256 8.03 15.62 -66.83
C VAL A 256 8.52 15.21 -65.45
N ILE A 257 7.58 15.00 -64.53
CA ILE A 257 7.81 14.63 -63.13
C ILE A 257 7.18 13.27 -62.84
N ASP A 258 7.42 12.73 -61.65
CA ASP A 258 6.68 11.55 -61.17
C ASP A 258 5.18 11.85 -61.09
N PRO A 259 4.31 10.84 -61.20
CA PRO A 259 2.87 11.04 -61.16
C PRO A 259 2.44 11.72 -59.86
N VAL A 260 1.70 12.81 -59.99
CA VAL A 260 1.12 13.56 -58.87
C VAL A 260 -0.39 13.65 -59.04
N GLU A 261 -1.15 13.62 -57.94
CA GLU A 261 -2.61 13.65 -57.98
C GLU A 261 -3.17 14.99 -58.47
N ASN A 262 -2.50 16.09 -58.11
CA ASN A 262 -2.91 17.45 -58.43
C ASN A 262 -1.76 18.19 -59.12
N LEU A 263 -1.88 18.41 -60.44
CA LEU A 263 -0.83 19.07 -61.23
C LEU A 263 -0.89 20.58 -61.11
N GLU A 264 -2.06 21.13 -60.77
CA GLU A 264 -2.30 22.55 -60.58
C GLU A 264 -1.48 23.12 -59.42
N ASP A 265 -1.20 22.32 -58.39
CA ASP A 265 -0.36 22.70 -57.24
C ASP A 265 1.10 23.02 -57.63
N TYR A 266 1.56 22.51 -58.79
CA TYR A 266 2.90 22.74 -59.32
C TYR A 266 2.97 23.94 -60.27
N ILE A 267 1.84 24.62 -60.51
CA ILE A 267 1.72 25.74 -61.44
C ILE A 267 1.44 27.03 -60.69
N CYS A 268 2.18 28.08 -61.02
CA CYS A 268 1.96 29.41 -60.48
C CYS A 268 0.61 29.97 -60.94
N SER A 269 -0.30 30.25 -60.00
CA SER A 269 -1.64 30.76 -60.29
C SER A 269 -1.67 32.11 -61.01
N ASN A 270 -0.60 32.92 -60.92
CA ASN A 270 -0.54 34.25 -61.54
C ASN A 270 0.04 34.24 -62.96
N HIS A 271 0.89 33.26 -63.27
CA HIS A 271 1.67 33.24 -64.52
C HIS A 271 1.46 31.97 -65.34
N GLU A 272 0.72 30.98 -64.84
CA GLU A 272 0.46 29.70 -65.50
C GLU A 272 1.75 28.99 -65.96
N ARG A 273 2.79 29.09 -65.12
CA ARG A 273 4.11 28.48 -65.35
C ARG A 273 4.51 27.59 -64.17
N PRO A 274 5.31 26.53 -64.42
CA PRO A 274 5.83 25.68 -63.36
C PRO A 274 6.53 26.48 -62.25
N LEU A 275 6.24 26.11 -61.00
CA LEU A 275 6.95 26.58 -59.83
C LEU A 275 8.34 25.94 -59.81
N LYS A 276 9.38 26.77 -59.72
CA LYS A 276 10.78 26.33 -59.80
C LYS A 276 11.66 26.89 -58.68
N PHE A 277 11.19 27.92 -57.98
CA PHE A 277 11.93 28.59 -56.94
C PHE A 277 11.11 28.64 -55.65
N PHE A 278 11.79 28.82 -54.52
CA PHE A 278 11.20 29.13 -53.23
C PHE A 278 11.66 30.51 -52.80
N CYS A 279 10.73 31.38 -52.42
CA CYS A 279 11.02 32.66 -51.82
C CYS A 279 11.14 32.49 -50.30
N ARG A 280 12.35 32.68 -49.74
CA ARG A 280 12.59 32.53 -48.29
C ARG A 280 11.94 33.64 -47.47
N ASP A 281 11.82 34.84 -48.01
CA ASP A 281 11.23 35.97 -47.28
C ASP A 281 9.73 35.79 -47.09
N ASP A 282 9.04 35.24 -48.10
CA ASP A 282 7.58 35.05 -48.09
C ASP A 282 7.15 33.60 -47.80
N GLN A 283 8.12 32.68 -47.65
CA GLN A 283 7.92 31.24 -47.46
C GLN A 283 6.95 30.58 -48.47
N THR A 284 7.10 30.90 -49.75
CA THR A 284 6.20 30.40 -50.81
C THR A 284 6.95 29.94 -52.07
N CYS A 285 6.37 28.98 -52.78
CA CYS A 285 6.88 28.51 -54.07
C CYS A 285 6.50 29.50 -55.18
N VAL A 286 7.44 29.83 -56.05
CA VAL A 286 7.27 30.83 -57.12
C VAL A 286 7.86 30.36 -58.45
N CYS A 287 7.36 30.91 -59.57
CA CYS A 287 7.93 30.66 -60.91
C CYS A 287 8.98 31.73 -61.27
N GLN A 288 9.71 31.53 -62.38
CA GLN A 288 10.74 32.47 -62.86
C GLN A 288 10.23 33.92 -63.03
N PHE A 289 8.99 34.12 -63.51
CA PHE A 289 8.47 35.48 -63.71
C PHE A 289 8.12 36.18 -62.39
N CYS A 290 7.76 35.42 -61.34
CA CYS A 290 7.54 35.96 -60.01
C CYS A 290 8.83 36.55 -59.42
N THR A 291 9.99 35.93 -59.67
CA THR A 291 11.29 36.42 -59.14
C THR A 291 11.76 37.69 -59.85
N GLU A 292 11.33 37.90 -61.09
CA GLU A 292 11.59 39.12 -61.87
C GLU A 292 10.56 40.24 -61.59
N GLY A 293 9.38 39.89 -61.07
CA GLY A 293 8.27 40.79 -60.78
C GLY A 293 8.04 41.02 -59.28
N ASN A 294 7.00 40.39 -58.72
CA ASN A 294 6.52 40.67 -57.36
C ASN A 294 7.50 40.28 -56.24
N HIS A 295 8.41 39.33 -56.48
CA HIS A 295 9.44 38.92 -55.53
C HIS A 295 10.83 39.44 -55.93
N ARG A 296 10.87 40.53 -56.73
CA ARG A 296 12.12 41.11 -57.21
C ARG A 296 12.92 41.69 -56.05
N GLY A 297 14.10 41.12 -55.81
CA GLY A 297 14.98 41.52 -54.71
C GLY A 297 14.75 40.73 -53.42
N HIS A 298 13.79 39.79 -53.40
CA HIS A 298 13.67 38.81 -52.31
C HIS A 298 14.70 37.69 -52.49
N ASN A 299 15.01 37.00 -51.39
CA ASN A 299 15.89 35.84 -51.41
C ASN A 299 15.18 34.62 -51.97
N THR A 300 15.29 34.44 -53.29
CA THR A 300 14.71 33.31 -54.02
C THR A 300 15.79 32.29 -54.37
N VAL A 301 15.58 31.03 -53.99
CA VAL A 301 16.48 29.89 -54.28
C VAL A 301 15.75 28.81 -55.08
N PRO A 302 16.44 27.93 -55.82
CA PRO A 302 15.80 26.77 -56.47
C PRO A 302 15.06 25.89 -55.46
N LEU A 303 13.95 25.27 -55.87
CA LEU A 303 13.13 24.41 -54.99
C LEU A 303 13.94 23.23 -54.43
N GLU A 304 14.81 22.64 -55.23
CA GLU A 304 15.63 21.51 -54.82
C GLU A 304 16.58 21.89 -53.68
N GLU A 305 17.14 23.09 -53.73
CA GLU A 305 18.06 23.61 -52.70
C GLU A 305 17.33 23.81 -51.38
N GLU A 306 16.20 24.52 -51.39
CA GLU A 306 15.40 24.73 -50.18
C GLU A 306 14.84 23.41 -49.63
N SER A 307 14.42 22.50 -50.51
CA SER A 307 13.90 21.19 -50.13
C SER A 307 14.94 20.38 -49.36
N VAL A 308 16.21 20.40 -49.79
CA VAL A 308 17.31 19.73 -49.08
C VAL A 308 17.51 20.34 -47.69
N GLU A 309 17.48 21.67 -47.56
CA GLU A 309 17.63 22.34 -46.27
C GLU A 309 16.46 22.02 -45.32
N LYS A 310 15.20 22.13 -45.79
CA LYS A 310 14.01 21.80 -45.00
C LYS A 310 13.97 20.33 -44.60
N LYS A 311 14.36 19.40 -45.50
CA LYS A 311 14.51 17.98 -45.17
C LYS A 311 15.57 17.74 -44.09
N SER A 312 16.71 18.45 -44.15
CA SER A 312 17.73 18.38 -43.10
C SER A 312 17.20 18.85 -41.75
N ASN A 313 16.44 19.96 -41.72
CA ASN A 313 15.82 20.46 -40.50
C ASN A 313 14.77 19.49 -39.95
N LEU A 314 13.94 18.89 -40.81
CA LEU A 314 12.99 17.83 -40.41
C LEU A 314 13.70 16.63 -39.78
N MET A 315 14.82 16.19 -40.35
CA MET A 315 15.62 15.08 -39.79
C MET A 315 16.20 15.42 -38.40
N LYS A 316 16.61 16.68 -38.18
CA LYS A 316 17.05 17.14 -36.85
C LYS A 316 15.90 17.10 -35.84
N THR A 317 14.75 17.69 -36.18
CA THR A 317 13.55 17.65 -35.32
C THR A 317 13.08 16.22 -35.07
N GLN A 318 13.10 15.35 -36.08
CA GLN A 318 12.76 13.94 -35.92
C GLN A 318 13.71 13.25 -34.92
N THR A 319 15.01 13.55 -34.98
CA THR A 319 16.00 13.02 -34.04
C THR A 319 15.75 13.53 -32.62
N GLU A 320 15.43 14.82 -32.44
CA GLU A 320 15.08 15.41 -31.14
C GLU A 320 13.83 14.76 -30.55
N VAL A 321 12.79 14.54 -31.37
CA VAL A 321 11.56 13.85 -30.96
C VAL A 321 11.84 12.40 -30.59
N GLN A 322 12.66 11.69 -31.37
CA GLN A 322 13.07 10.33 -31.04
C GLN A 322 13.84 10.27 -29.70
N GLN A 323 14.75 11.21 -29.45
CA GLN A 323 15.44 11.31 -28.17
C GLN A 323 14.47 11.58 -27.01
N MET A 324 13.51 12.49 -27.21
CA MET A 324 12.45 12.78 -26.25
C MET A 324 11.56 11.56 -25.92
N ILE A 325 11.30 10.71 -26.91
CA ILE A 325 10.59 9.44 -26.72
C ILE A 325 11.46 8.49 -25.89
N GLN A 326 12.73 8.30 -26.24
CA GLN A 326 13.65 7.42 -25.51
C GLN A 326 13.84 7.85 -24.04
N VAL A 327 13.93 9.15 -23.76
CA VAL A 327 14.00 9.67 -22.39
C VAL A 327 12.74 9.34 -21.59
N ARG A 328 11.55 9.46 -22.21
CA ARG A 328 10.28 9.15 -21.56
C ARG A 328 10.10 7.65 -21.33
N LEU A 329 10.50 6.80 -22.30
CA LEU A 329 10.50 5.34 -22.14
C LEU A 329 11.38 4.90 -20.97
N ARG A 330 12.62 5.42 -20.88
CA ARG A 330 13.50 5.16 -19.73
C ARG A 330 12.89 5.63 -18.40
N LYS A 331 12.15 6.74 -18.42
CA LYS A 331 11.49 7.23 -17.20
C LYS A 331 10.33 6.33 -16.78
N ILE A 332 9.62 5.71 -17.73
CA ILE A 332 8.60 4.70 -17.44
C ILE A 332 9.25 3.49 -16.77
N GLU A 333 10.34 2.95 -17.35
CA GLU A 333 11.09 1.83 -16.76
C GLU A 333 11.58 2.14 -15.33
N GLU A 334 12.13 3.35 -15.10
CA GLU A 334 12.56 3.79 -13.77
C GLU A 334 11.40 3.82 -12.76
N ILE A 335 10.21 4.25 -13.18
CA ILE A 335 9.02 4.29 -12.33
C ILE A 335 8.54 2.86 -12.02
N GLU A 336 8.53 1.97 -13.01
CA GLU A 336 8.14 0.56 -12.84
C GLU A 336 9.10 -0.17 -11.87
N ASP A 337 10.41 0.03 -12.00
CA ASP A 337 11.41 -0.50 -11.07
C ASP A 337 11.20 0.02 -9.64
N GLN A 338 10.91 1.32 -9.49
CA GLN A 338 10.61 1.91 -8.19
C GLN A 338 9.32 1.34 -7.57
N LEU A 339 8.30 1.04 -8.37
CA LEU A 339 7.07 0.42 -7.89
C LEU A 339 7.31 -0.99 -7.35
N GLU A 340 8.13 -1.80 -8.05
CA GLU A 340 8.46 -3.15 -7.58
C GLU A 340 9.29 -3.12 -6.29
N ILE A 341 10.27 -2.21 -6.19
CA ILE A 341 11.03 -2.01 -4.94
C ILE A 341 10.09 -1.61 -3.79
N ARG A 342 9.17 -0.65 -4.00
CA ARG A 342 8.21 -0.22 -2.98
C ARG A 342 7.30 -1.35 -2.54
N LYS A 343 6.82 -2.16 -3.48
CA LYS A 343 5.99 -3.34 -3.20
C LYS A 343 6.75 -4.33 -2.30
N LYS A 344 7.98 -4.68 -2.68
CA LYS A 344 8.84 -5.58 -1.89
C LYS A 344 9.10 -5.03 -0.48
N CYS A 345 9.46 -3.76 -0.34
CA CYS A 345 9.65 -3.13 0.97
C CYS A 345 8.37 -3.15 1.82
N THR A 346 7.21 -2.97 1.19
CA THR A 346 5.91 -3.01 1.89
C THR A 346 5.61 -4.43 2.38
N GLU A 347 5.87 -5.45 1.57
CA GLU A 347 5.70 -6.85 1.95
C GLU A 347 6.64 -7.24 3.11
N GLU A 348 7.89 -6.78 3.08
CA GLU A 348 8.87 -6.98 4.17
C GLU A 348 8.41 -6.32 5.47
N GLU A 349 7.91 -5.08 5.42
CA GLU A 349 7.39 -4.36 6.60
C GLU A 349 6.12 -5.01 7.18
N ILE A 350 5.22 -5.49 6.30
CA ILE A 350 4.03 -6.26 6.72
C ILE A 350 4.46 -7.54 7.43
N ALA A 351 5.41 -8.29 6.87
CA ALA A 351 5.91 -9.52 7.46
C ALA A 351 6.55 -9.25 8.84
N ALA A 352 7.41 -8.23 8.96
CA ALA A 352 8.01 -7.81 10.22
C ALA A 352 6.95 -7.43 11.26
N SER A 353 5.95 -6.64 10.88
CA SER A 353 4.83 -6.26 11.75
C SER A 353 4.04 -7.48 12.24
N VAL A 354 3.75 -8.43 11.34
CA VAL A 354 3.04 -9.68 11.69
C VAL A 354 3.84 -10.51 12.67
N GLU A 355 5.16 -10.62 12.49
CA GLU A 355 6.05 -11.33 13.41
C GLU A 355 6.04 -10.70 14.81
N GLU A 356 6.10 -9.37 14.90
CA GLU A 356 6.03 -8.63 16.17
C GLU A 356 4.69 -8.88 16.91
N PHE A 357 3.56 -8.76 16.22
CA PHE A 357 2.24 -9.03 16.84
C PHE A 357 2.08 -10.49 17.25
N THR A 358 2.60 -11.43 16.45
CA THR A 358 2.58 -12.86 16.76
C THR A 358 3.37 -13.15 18.04
N ALA A 359 4.52 -12.51 18.24
CA ALA A 359 5.31 -12.66 19.46
C ALA A 359 4.55 -12.18 20.71
N VAL A 360 3.83 -11.06 20.61
CA VAL A 360 2.98 -10.55 21.71
C VAL A 360 1.82 -11.50 22.01
N LEU A 361 1.13 -12.00 20.98
CA LEU A 361 0.02 -12.95 21.14
C LEU A 361 0.48 -14.26 21.81
N HIS A 362 1.55 -14.89 21.31
CA HIS A 362 2.13 -16.07 21.94
C HIS A 362 2.57 -15.83 23.39
N SER A 363 3.02 -14.61 23.72
CA SER A 363 3.32 -14.26 25.10
C SER A 363 2.06 -14.21 25.95
N ILE A 364 0.95 -13.63 25.46
CA ILE A 364 -0.31 -13.59 26.19
C ILE A 364 -0.85 -15.00 26.44
N GLU A 365 -0.90 -15.84 25.40
CA GLU A 365 -1.36 -17.23 25.49
C GLU A 365 -0.55 -18.04 26.51
N ARG A 366 0.79 -17.92 26.46
CA ARG A 366 1.67 -18.59 27.44
C ARG A 366 1.35 -18.16 28.87
N ARG A 367 1.14 -16.85 29.09
CA ARG A 367 0.84 -16.33 30.44
C ARG A 367 -0.55 -16.68 30.94
N GLU A 368 -1.51 -16.87 30.04
CA GLU A 368 -2.82 -17.40 30.38
C GLU A 368 -2.71 -18.82 30.96
N VAL A 369 -1.96 -19.69 30.29
CA VAL A 369 -1.69 -21.07 30.76
C VAL A 369 -1.00 -21.06 32.13
N GLU A 370 0.05 -20.25 32.30
CA GLU A 370 0.75 -20.13 33.59
C GLU A 370 -0.18 -19.69 34.74
N LEU A 371 -1.10 -18.77 34.48
CA LEU A 371 -2.08 -18.33 35.48
C LEU A 371 -3.02 -19.48 35.89
N LEU A 372 -3.51 -20.23 34.90
CA LEU A 372 -4.39 -21.38 35.13
C LEU A 372 -3.68 -22.49 35.93
N GLU A 373 -2.44 -22.82 35.58
CA GLU A 373 -1.64 -23.83 36.29
C GLU A 373 -1.44 -23.47 37.78
N VAL A 374 -1.17 -22.19 38.08
CA VAL A 374 -1.03 -21.70 39.46
C VAL A 374 -2.35 -21.87 40.23
N MET A 375 -3.49 -21.57 39.60
CA MET A 375 -4.80 -21.71 40.22
C MET A 375 -5.14 -23.18 40.49
N GLU A 376 -4.88 -24.06 39.53
CA GLU A 376 -5.11 -25.49 39.69
C GLU A 376 -4.23 -26.12 40.78
N GLU A 377 -2.94 -25.77 40.88
CA GLU A 377 -2.08 -26.33 41.93
C GLU A 377 -2.55 -25.89 43.33
N LYS A 378 -3.07 -24.67 43.48
CA LYS A 378 -3.69 -24.22 44.73
C LYS A 378 -4.94 -25.02 45.08
N GLN A 379 -5.78 -25.31 44.09
CA GLN A 379 -6.94 -26.18 44.29
C GLN A 379 -6.52 -27.61 44.67
N ARG A 380 -5.52 -28.18 43.99
CA ARG A 380 -4.97 -29.50 44.30
C ARG A 380 -4.40 -29.55 45.72
N ALA A 381 -3.66 -28.53 46.14
CA ALA A 381 -3.12 -28.44 47.50
C ALA A 381 -4.23 -28.39 48.56
N ALA A 382 -5.29 -27.59 48.32
CA ALA A 382 -6.44 -27.53 49.21
C ALA A 382 -7.18 -28.88 49.29
N LYS A 383 -7.32 -29.58 48.15
CA LYS A 383 -7.89 -30.93 48.10
C LYS A 383 -7.06 -31.93 48.91
N ARG A 384 -5.74 -31.96 48.72
CA ARG A 384 -4.82 -32.84 49.49
C ARG A 384 -4.93 -32.58 51.00
N GLN A 385 -5.04 -31.32 51.40
CA GLN A 385 -5.23 -30.95 52.81
C GLN A 385 -6.56 -31.49 53.37
N ALA A 386 -7.65 -31.35 52.63
CA ALA A 386 -8.96 -31.88 53.03
C ALA A 386 -8.97 -33.42 53.11
N GLU A 387 -8.38 -34.10 52.12
CA GLU A 387 -8.23 -35.56 52.12
C GLU A 387 -7.43 -36.07 53.33
N GLY A 388 -6.37 -35.35 53.73
CA GLY A 388 -5.62 -35.66 54.95
C GLY A 388 -6.49 -35.58 56.21
N LEU A 389 -7.29 -34.52 56.36
CA LEU A 389 -8.19 -34.36 57.51
C LEU A 389 -9.29 -35.45 57.54
N VAL A 390 -9.84 -35.81 56.37
CA VAL A 390 -10.82 -36.90 56.26
C VAL A 390 -10.19 -38.23 56.67
N LYS A 391 -8.96 -38.49 56.26
CA LYS A 391 -8.24 -39.72 56.63
C LYS A 391 -7.98 -39.80 58.14
N ASP A 392 -7.56 -38.71 58.76
CA ASP A 392 -7.39 -38.61 60.22
C ASP A 392 -8.72 -38.95 60.93
N LEU A 393 -9.84 -38.35 60.51
CA LEU A 393 -11.18 -38.63 61.05
C LEU A 393 -11.61 -40.08 60.88
N GLN A 394 -11.39 -40.66 59.68
CA GLN A 394 -11.73 -42.06 59.41
C GLN A 394 -10.94 -43.02 60.30
N GLN A 395 -9.66 -42.72 60.56
CA GLN A 395 -8.83 -43.52 61.46
C GLN A 395 -9.34 -43.44 62.91
N GLU A 396 -9.64 -42.23 63.40
CA GLU A 396 -10.21 -42.05 64.75
C GLU A 396 -11.57 -42.77 64.90
N ILE A 397 -12.47 -42.65 63.91
CA ILE A 397 -13.76 -43.35 63.90
C ILE A 397 -13.55 -44.87 63.96
N THR A 398 -12.60 -45.40 63.18
CA THR A 398 -12.32 -46.85 63.14
C THR A 398 -11.83 -47.34 64.51
N GLU A 399 -10.95 -46.58 65.17
CA GLU A 399 -10.47 -46.91 66.51
C GLU A 399 -11.59 -46.85 67.56
N LEU A 400 -12.43 -45.81 67.49
CA LEU A 400 -13.61 -45.67 68.36
C LEU A 400 -14.61 -46.82 68.16
N GLN A 401 -14.88 -47.20 66.92
CA GLN A 401 -15.75 -48.33 66.59
C GLN A 401 -15.19 -49.66 67.12
N ARG A 402 -13.89 -49.92 66.91
CA ARG A 402 -13.22 -51.11 67.46
C ARG A 402 -13.38 -51.18 68.98
N ARG A 403 -13.13 -50.05 69.66
CA ARG A 403 -13.20 -49.97 71.12
C ARG A 403 -14.63 -50.10 71.63
N ASN A 404 -15.62 -49.56 70.92
CA ASN A 404 -17.03 -49.76 71.23
C ASN A 404 -17.43 -51.24 71.14
N SER A 405 -16.98 -51.96 70.10
CA SER A 405 -17.22 -53.39 69.99
C SER A 405 -16.55 -54.22 71.09
N GLU A 406 -15.37 -53.82 71.58
CA GLU A 406 -14.72 -54.45 72.73
C GLU A 406 -15.50 -54.21 74.03
N LEU A 407 -15.99 -52.98 74.24
CA LEU A 407 -16.84 -52.62 75.37
C LEU A 407 -18.15 -53.43 75.36
N GLU A 408 -18.83 -53.54 74.21
CA GLU A 408 -20.04 -54.36 74.06
C GLU A 408 -19.79 -55.84 74.35
N LYS A 409 -18.65 -56.40 73.93
CA LYS A 409 -18.30 -57.80 74.22
C LYS A 409 -18.07 -58.03 75.71
N ILE A 410 -17.33 -57.15 76.37
CA ILE A 410 -17.02 -57.27 77.81
C ILE A 410 -18.27 -57.02 78.67
N SER A 411 -19.18 -56.11 78.25
CA SER A 411 -20.40 -55.82 79.02
C SER A 411 -21.38 -56.98 79.12
N HIS A 412 -21.33 -57.92 78.17
CA HIS A 412 -22.16 -59.13 78.15
C HIS A 412 -21.39 -60.38 78.63
N THR A 413 -20.19 -60.22 79.20
CA THR A 413 -19.38 -61.34 79.66
C THR A 413 -19.78 -61.80 81.07
N GLU A 414 -19.87 -63.11 81.29
CA GLU A 414 -20.10 -63.71 82.62
C GLU A 414 -18.79 -63.93 83.40
N ASP A 415 -17.62 -63.74 82.76
CA ASP A 415 -16.30 -63.82 83.38
C ASP A 415 -15.95 -62.52 84.13
N HIS A 416 -16.32 -62.47 85.40
CA HIS A 416 -16.09 -61.32 86.28
C HIS A 416 -14.60 -61.00 86.52
N LEU A 417 -13.69 -61.98 86.43
CA LEU A 417 -12.26 -61.75 86.62
C LEU A 417 -11.65 -61.05 85.40
N HIS A 418 -12.00 -61.52 84.20
CA HIS A 418 -11.58 -60.92 82.93
C HIS A 418 -12.07 -59.47 82.79
N LEU A 419 -13.33 -59.21 83.20
CA LEU A 419 -13.88 -57.86 83.25
C LEU A 419 -13.04 -56.95 84.15
N LEU A 420 -12.76 -57.36 85.39
CA LEU A 420 -11.97 -56.54 86.33
C LEU A 420 -10.52 -56.31 85.89
N GLN A 421 -9.92 -57.26 85.15
CA GLN A 421 -8.56 -57.12 84.63
C GLN A 421 -8.45 -56.13 83.46
N ILE A 422 -9.43 -56.08 82.55
CA ILE A 422 -9.37 -55.24 81.35
C ILE A 422 -10.09 -53.89 81.54
N TYR A 423 -11.02 -53.79 82.49
CA TYR A 423 -11.80 -52.57 82.77
C TYR A 423 -10.95 -51.28 82.88
N PRO A 424 -9.81 -51.23 83.62
CA PRO A 424 -9.01 -50.01 83.73
C PRO A 424 -8.45 -49.55 82.38
N THR A 425 -8.06 -50.51 81.54
CA THR A 425 -7.46 -50.26 80.23
C THR A 425 -8.50 -49.91 79.17
N LEU A 426 -9.74 -50.39 79.30
CA LEU A 426 -10.85 -50.12 78.37
C LEU A 426 -11.53 -48.78 78.64
N CYS A 427 -11.70 -48.39 79.91
CA CYS A 427 -12.40 -47.16 80.31
C CYS A 427 -11.58 -45.87 80.21
N SER A 428 -10.28 -45.95 79.92
CA SER A 428 -9.49 -44.76 79.58
C SER A 428 -9.91 -44.19 78.22
N PRO A 429 -10.16 -42.88 78.07
CA PRO A 429 -10.47 -42.29 76.77
C PRO A 429 -9.30 -42.48 75.78
N PRO A 430 -9.57 -42.82 74.50
CA PRO A 430 -8.53 -42.82 73.48
C PRO A 430 -8.05 -41.37 73.22
N HIS A 431 -6.84 -41.24 72.69
CA HIS A 431 -6.32 -39.92 72.30
C HIS A 431 -7.02 -39.46 71.03
N THR A 432 -7.78 -38.37 71.11
CA THR A 432 -8.46 -37.76 69.96
C THR A 432 -7.94 -36.35 69.73
N LYS A 433 -7.89 -35.95 68.46
CA LYS A 433 -7.57 -34.58 68.07
C LYS A 433 -8.74 -33.66 68.46
N ASN A 434 -8.44 -32.40 68.83
CA ASN A 434 -9.50 -31.42 69.09
C ASN A 434 -10.10 -30.90 67.77
N TRP A 435 -11.15 -31.54 67.29
CA TRP A 435 -11.84 -31.17 66.05
C TRP A 435 -12.62 -29.85 66.13
N ALA A 436 -12.91 -29.33 67.33
CA ALA A 436 -13.64 -28.06 67.49
C ALA A 436 -12.84 -26.83 67.01
N GLU A 437 -11.51 -26.94 66.96
CA GLU A 437 -10.60 -25.89 66.50
C GLU A 437 -10.35 -25.94 64.98
N VAL A 438 -10.67 -27.06 64.33
CA VAL A 438 -10.47 -27.26 62.89
C VAL A 438 -11.68 -26.72 62.13
N ARG A 439 -11.60 -25.45 61.70
CA ARG A 439 -12.63 -24.79 60.89
C ARG A 439 -12.33 -24.94 59.40
N PHE A 440 -13.29 -25.44 58.63
CA PHE A 440 -13.29 -25.35 57.18
C PHE A 440 -14.17 -24.14 56.80
N ASP A 441 -13.54 -23.05 56.38
CA ASP A 441 -14.24 -21.81 55.99
C ASP A 441 -14.13 -21.63 54.46
N PRO A 442 -15.20 -21.95 53.70
CA PRO A 442 -15.23 -21.77 52.25
C PRO A 442 -15.07 -20.31 51.82
N GLU A 443 -15.55 -19.35 52.62
CA GLU A 443 -15.46 -17.92 52.31
C GLU A 443 -14.01 -17.43 52.47
N LEU A 444 -13.34 -17.84 53.54
CA LEU A 444 -11.92 -17.53 53.73
C LEU A 444 -11.04 -18.16 52.64
N TRP A 445 -11.37 -19.36 52.17
CA TRP A 445 -10.64 -20.01 51.06
C TRP A 445 -10.84 -19.26 49.73
N THR A 446 -12.07 -18.87 49.41
CA THR A 446 -12.35 -18.09 48.18
C THR A 446 -11.68 -16.72 48.20
N VAL A 447 -11.63 -16.03 49.35
CA VAL A 447 -10.88 -14.77 49.50
C VAL A 447 -9.38 -14.97 49.25
N LYS A 448 -8.76 -15.98 49.87
CA LYS A 448 -7.33 -16.29 49.65
C LYS A 448 -7.02 -16.65 48.19
N LEU A 449 -7.91 -17.38 47.53
CA LEU A 449 -7.77 -17.71 46.12
C LEU A 449 -7.86 -16.46 45.24
N CYS A 450 -8.79 -15.54 45.53
CA CYS A 450 -8.94 -14.26 44.83
C CYS A 450 -7.73 -13.34 45.03
N GLU A 451 -7.16 -13.26 46.23
CA GLU A 451 -5.95 -12.49 46.50
C GLU A 451 -4.75 -12.99 45.70
N GLU A 452 -4.52 -14.31 45.67
CA GLU A 452 -3.44 -14.91 44.89
C GLU A 452 -3.67 -14.75 43.38
N LYS A 453 -4.91 -14.88 42.91
CA LYS A 453 -5.29 -14.57 41.53
C LYS A 453 -4.95 -13.12 41.18
N MET A 454 -5.35 -12.15 42.00
CA MET A 454 -5.06 -10.74 41.75
C MET A 454 -3.55 -10.44 41.78
N LYS A 455 -2.81 -11.03 42.71
CA LYS A 455 -1.35 -10.88 42.79
C LYS A 455 -0.67 -11.42 41.52
N THR A 456 -1.11 -12.58 41.04
CA THR A 456 -0.58 -13.19 39.82
C THR A 456 -0.95 -12.36 38.59
N LEU A 457 -2.19 -11.90 38.48
CA LEU A 457 -2.66 -11.03 37.40
C LEU A 457 -1.87 -9.71 37.35
N LYS A 458 -1.64 -9.05 38.49
CA LYS A 458 -0.84 -7.82 38.54
C LYS A 458 0.59 -8.04 38.05
N ARG A 459 1.22 -9.14 38.44
CA ARG A 459 2.57 -9.51 37.98
C ARG A 459 2.57 -9.74 36.46
N VAL A 460 1.68 -10.60 35.96
CA VAL A 460 1.56 -10.91 34.53
C VAL A 460 1.32 -9.65 33.71
N MET A 461 0.41 -8.78 34.15
CA MET A 461 0.11 -7.52 33.47
C MET A 461 1.31 -6.56 33.45
N SER A 462 2.08 -6.49 34.54
CA SER A 462 3.30 -5.69 34.58
C SER A 462 4.35 -6.20 33.59
N GLU A 463 4.55 -7.51 33.50
CA GLU A 463 5.49 -8.13 32.57
C GLU A 463 5.05 -7.96 31.11
N LEU A 464 3.76 -8.12 30.81
CA LEU A 464 3.19 -7.85 29.49
C LEU A 464 3.37 -6.38 29.08
N ASN A 465 3.12 -5.43 29.99
CA ASN A 465 3.35 -4.01 29.73
C ASN A 465 4.83 -3.70 29.45
N GLN A 466 5.76 -4.35 30.16
CA GLN A 466 7.18 -4.18 29.89
C GLN A 466 7.57 -4.72 28.51
N LEU A 467 7.06 -5.89 28.13
CA LEU A 467 7.32 -6.47 26.81
C LEU A 467 6.73 -5.58 25.71
N PHE A 468 5.48 -5.16 25.85
CA PHE A 468 4.81 -4.27 24.90
C PHE A 468 5.59 -2.96 24.71
N ASN A 469 5.98 -2.30 25.80
CA ASN A 469 6.77 -1.07 25.72
C ASN A 469 8.11 -1.30 25.03
N LYS A 470 8.78 -2.43 25.29
CA LYS A 470 10.05 -2.78 24.64
C LYS A 470 9.90 -2.94 23.12
N GLU A 471 8.84 -3.60 22.65
CA GLU A 471 8.58 -3.73 21.21
C GLU A 471 8.21 -2.36 20.59
N MET A 472 7.39 -1.56 21.27
CA MET A 472 7.07 -0.19 20.83
C MET A 472 8.30 0.72 20.74
N ASP A 473 9.26 0.58 21.67
CA ASP A 473 10.52 1.31 21.65
C ASP A 473 11.36 0.96 20.42
N LYS A 474 11.44 -0.33 20.04
CA LYS A 474 12.14 -0.76 18.82
C LYS A 474 11.50 -0.18 17.56
N LEU A 475 10.18 -0.21 17.47
CA LEU A 475 9.45 0.37 16.34
C LEU A 475 9.74 1.89 16.24
N GLY A 476 9.78 2.58 17.38
CA GLY A 476 10.18 3.97 17.47
C GLY A 476 11.60 4.23 16.94
N GLU A 477 12.56 3.39 17.33
CA GLU A 477 13.95 3.46 16.82
C GLU A 477 14.03 3.28 15.30
N THR A 478 13.37 2.26 14.76
CA THR A 478 13.35 1.99 13.31
C THR A 478 12.74 3.17 12.56
N LYS A 479 11.58 3.66 13.00
CA LYS A 479 10.92 4.81 12.40
C LYS A 479 11.79 6.07 12.43
N LEU A 480 12.43 6.34 13.56
CA LEU A 480 13.29 7.51 13.71
C LEU A 480 14.56 7.40 12.83
N LYS A 481 15.13 6.20 12.66
CA LYS A 481 16.25 5.97 11.73
C LYS A 481 15.89 6.33 10.29
N VAL A 482 14.72 5.89 9.82
CA VAL A 482 14.23 6.21 8.46
C VAL A 482 14.00 7.71 8.30
N VAL A 483 13.31 8.34 9.26
CA VAL A 483 13.05 9.79 9.26
C VAL A 483 14.35 10.60 9.20
N LYS A 484 15.39 10.18 9.93
CA LYS A 484 16.71 10.83 9.93
C LYS A 484 17.41 10.82 8.57
N LEU A 485 17.05 9.94 7.64
CA LEU A 485 17.60 9.96 6.28
C LEU A 485 17.24 11.24 5.51
N HIS A 486 16.21 11.96 5.96
CA HIS A 486 15.75 13.22 5.38
C HIS A 486 16.32 14.45 6.13
N ALA A 487 17.40 14.29 6.89
CA ALA A 487 18.00 15.38 7.64
C ALA A 487 18.44 16.54 6.74
N VAL A 488 18.08 17.76 7.13
CA VAL A 488 18.50 18.99 6.48
C VAL A 488 19.26 19.87 7.47
N ASP A 489 20.24 20.62 6.96
CA ASP A 489 20.94 21.60 7.77
C ASP A 489 20.13 22.91 7.81
N VAL A 490 19.51 23.21 8.94
CA VAL A 490 18.66 24.42 9.10
C VAL A 490 19.46 25.56 9.69
N THR A 491 19.36 26.75 9.11
CA THR A 491 19.91 27.99 9.67
C THR A 491 18.80 28.96 10.04
N LEU A 492 18.97 29.71 11.12
CA LEU A 492 17.98 30.68 11.60
C LEU A 492 18.06 31.97 10.78
N ASP A 493 16.90 32.49 10.37
CA ASP A 493 16.80 33.73 9.61
C ASP A 493 16.80 34.97 10.53
N PRO A 494 17.88 35.78 10.54
CA PRO A 494 17.96 37.00 11.35
C PRO A 494 16.94 38.07 10.92
N ASP A 495 16.45 37.97 9.69
CA ASP A 495 15.51 38.92 9.11
C ASP A 495 14.09 38.71 9.64
N SER A 496 13.72 37.45 9.89
CA SER A 496 12.47 37.10 10.57
C SER A 496 12.49 37.31 12.09
N ALA A 497 13.68 37.29 12.71
CA ALA A 497 13.84 37.25 14.15
C ALA A 497 13.18 38.42 14.90
N GLN A 498 12.43 38.11 15.97
CA GLN A 498 11.91 39.14 16.86
C GLN A 498 13.07 39.94 17.52
N PRO A 499 12.99 41.28 17.65
CA PRO A 499 14.14 42.10 18.02
C PRO A 499 14.78 41.85 19.40
N SER A 500 14.15 41.12 20.32
CA SER A 500 14.75 40.74 21.61
C SER A 500 15.47 39.39 21.54
N LEU A 501 15.43 38.68 20.42
CA LEU A 501 16.14 37.43 20.23
C LEU A 501 17.63 37.68 20.00
N ILE A 502 18.46 36.78 20.54
CA ILE A 502 19.90 36.77 20.36
C ILE A 502 20.24 35.46 19.65
N LEU A 503 20.87 35.59 18.48
CA LEU A 503 21.33 34.47 17.66
C LEU A 503 22.84 34.25 17.90
N SER A 504 23.30 33.02 17.70
CA SER A 504 24.74 32.73 17.55
C SER A 504 25.23 33.11 16.15
N ASP A 505 26.54 33.32 16.02
CA ASP A 505 27.18 33.71 14.74
C ASP A 505 26.99 32.67 13.63
N ASP A 506 26.87 31.39 13.99
CA ASP A 506 26.60 30.27 13.07
C ASP A 506 25.12 30.12 12.70
N GLY A 507 24.23 30.94 13.28
CA GLY A 507 22.78 30.87 13.05
C GLY A 507 22.12 29.58 13.57
N LYS A 508 22.76 28.82 14.45
CA LYS A 508 22.22 27.55 14.99
C LYS A 508 21.58 27.67 16.36
N GLN A 509 21.80 28.77 17.08
CA GLN A 509 21.28 28.96 18.42
C GLN A 509 20.43 30.21 18.52
N VAL A 510 19.34 30.13 19.29
CA VAL A 510 18.51 31.30 19.60
C VAL A 510 18.05 31.28 21.05
N ARG A 511 18.15 32.43 21.71
CA ARG A 511 17.59 32.67 23.04
C ARG A 511 16.91 34.02 23.12
N HIS A 512 16.02 34.19 24.09
CA HIS A 512 15.42 35.48 24.40
C HIS A 512 16.35 36.31 25.29
N GLY A 513 16.77 37.47 24.79
CA GLY A 513 17.54 38.45 25.56
C GLY A 513 16.67 39.38 26.41
N ASP A 514 17.30 40.11 27.33
CA ASP A 514 16.58 41.05 28.21
C ASP A 514 16.36 42.43 27.57
N LYS A 515 17.07 42.73 26.48
CA LYS A 515 17.02 44.00 25.77
C LYS A 515 16.48 43.80 24.36
N ARG A 516 15.51 44.64 23.98
CA ARG A 516 15.06 44.77 22.60
C ARG A 516 16.14 45.50 21.80
N GLN A 517 16.56 44.92 20.69
CA GLN A 517 17.55 45.49 19.79
C GLN A 517 16.87 46.41 18.77
N ASN A 518 17.59 47.41 18.28
CA ASN A 518 17.09 48.38 17.31
C ASN A 518 17.32 47.89 15.88
N PHE A 519 16.59 46.86 15.47
CA PHE A 519 16.59 46.41 14.07
C PHE A 519 15.54 47.17 13.24
N PRO A 520 15.78 47.35 11.92
CA PRO A 520 14.77 47.87 11.02
C PRO A 520 13.52 46.99 11.02
N ASP A 521 12.35 47.63 11.06
CA ASP A 521 11.09 46.92 10.88
C ASP A 521 10.89 46.58 9.40
N LYS A 522 10.48 45.34 9.15
CA LYS A 522 10.19 44.80 7.82
C LYS A 522 9.10 43.74 7.89
N PRO A 523 8.41 43.44 6.78
CA PRO A 523 7.27 42.50 6.78
C PRO A 523 7.60 41.11 7.30
N GLU A 524 8.83 40.64 7.09
CA GLU A 524 9.32 39.32 7.47
C GLU A 524 9.58 39.20 8.98
N ARG A 525 9.77 40.33 9.68
CA ARG A 525 10.18 40.35 11.08
C ARG A 525 9.00 40.18 12.03
N PHE A 526 9.11 39.25 12.99
CA PHE A 526 8.18 39.19 14.12
C PHE A 526 8.33 40.41 15.04
N ASP A 527 7.23 41.05 15.44
CA ASP A 527 7.29 42.28 16.27
C ASP A 527 7.20 42.01 17.78
N ARG A 528 6.23 41.18 18.18
CA ARG A 528 5.79 41.00 19.57
C ARG A 528 6.15 39.64 20.14
N CYS A 529 5.79 38.55 19.47
CA CYS A 529 6.06 37.19 19.95
C CYS A 529 7.53 36.81 19.68
N PRO A 530 8.23 36.15 20.62
CA PRO A 530 9.65 35.83 20.51
C PRO A 530 9.89 34.67 19.53
N ASN A 531 9.53 34.86 18.27
CA ASN A 531 9.53 33.84 17.22
C ASN A 531 10.61 34.15 16.18
N ILE A 532 11.02 33.11 15.47
CA ILE A 532 11.98 33.17 14.36
C ILE A 532 11.72 32.00 13.41
N LEU A 533 12.00 32.19 12.11
CA LEU A 533 11.95 31.15 11.09
C LEU A 533 13.36 30.66 10.71
N GLY A 534 13.43 29.50 10.07
CA GLY A 534 14.61 29.09 9.32
C GLY A 534 14.73 29.86 8.00
N ILE A 535 15.95 29.93 7.45
CA ILE A 535 16.22 30.52 6.13
C ILE A 535 15.66 29.64 5.02
N GLU A 536 15.90 28.34 5.13
CA GLU A 536 15.47 27.36 4.14
C GLU A 536 13.98 27.05 4.30
N GLY A 537 13.19 27.37 3.28
CA GLY A 537 11.80 26.94 3.19
C GLY A 537 11.60 25.92 2.07
N PHE A 538 10.68 24.99 2.30
CA PHE A 538 10.45 23.80 1.48
C PHE A 538 9.05 23.83 0.87
N SER A 539 8.95 23.58 -0.43
CA SER A 539 7.68 23.54 -1.18
C SER A 539 7.32 22.15 -1.72
N SER A 540 8.15 21.16 -1.43
CA SER A 540 7.99 19.75 -1.78
C SER A 540 9.00 18.89 -1.02
N GLY A 541 8.80 17.58 -1.07
CA GLY A 541 9.68 16.57 -0.51
C GLY A 541 9.56 16.40 0.99
N ARG A 542 10.56 15.69 1.53
CA ARG A 542 10.66 15.34 2.95
C ARG A 542 11.87 16.00 3.57
N PHE A 543 11.71 16.53 4.78
CA PHE A 543 12.82 17.08 5.53
C PHE A 543 12.70 16.82 7.03
N TYR A 544 13.84 16.76 7.70
CA TYR A 544 13.96 16.50 9.12
C TYR A 544 15.02 17.39 9.77
N TYR A 545 14.76 17.90 10.97
CA TYR A 545 15.76 18.63 11.76
C TYR A 545 15.60 18.39 13.26
N GLU A 546 16.68 18.59 14.02
CA GLU A 546 16.71 18.35 15.46
C GLU A 546 17.04 19.61 16.26
N VAL A 547 16.35 19.80 17.39
CA VAL A 547 16.54 20.94 18.27
C VAL A 547 16.74 20.49 19.70
N GLU A 548 17.85 20.90 20.31
CA GLU A 548 18.13 20.69 21.71
C GLU A 548 17.34 21.68 22.59
N VAL A 549 16.69 21.14 23.62
CA VAL A 549 15.79 21.86 24.54
C VAL A 549 16.11 21.59 26.03
N LYS A 550 17.24 20.92 26.29
CA LYS A 550 17.69 20.27 27.54
C LYS A 550 17.62 21.11 28.82
N TRP A 551 17.53 22.44 28.75
CA TRP A 551 17.49 23.32 29.94
C TRP A 551 16.39 24.39 29.90
N LYS A 552 15.36 24.16 29.08
CA LYS A 552 14.27 25.11 28.90
C LYS A 552 13.06 24.76 29.77
N THR A 553 12.26 25.78 30.08
CA THR A 553 10.97 25.66 30.79
C THR A 553 9.77 26.08 29.93
N ALA A 554 10.01 26.76 28.81
CA ALA A 554 9.03 27.03 27.77
C ALA A 554 9.68 27.13 26.39
N TRP A 555 8.99 26.62 25.36
CA TRP A 555 9.36 26.76 23.95
C TRP A 555 8.22 26.32 23.04
N ASP A 556 8.22 26.80 21.79
CA ASP A 556 7.39 26.29 20.69
C ASP A 556 8.32 25.87 19.54
N LEU A 557 8.09 24.68 18.98
CA LEU A 557 8.85 24.14 17.85
C LEU A 557 7.89 23.57 16.81
N GLY A 558 8.27 23.66 15.54
CA GLY A 558 7.51 23.04 14.46
C GLY A 558 7.75 23.72 13.14
N VAL A 559 6.70 23.89 12.34
CA VAL A 559 6.83 24.52 11.04
C VAL A 559 5.71 25.51 10.79
N ALA A 560 5.96 26.47 9.91
CA ALA A 560 5.00 27.51 9.57
C ALA A 560 5.00 27.82 8.07
N ARG A 561 3.83 28.11 7.51
CA ARG A 561 3.70 28.50 6.09
C ARG A 561 4.32 29.87 5.81
N GLU A 562 4.59 30.17 4.55
CA GLU A 562 5.17 31.44 4.12
C GLU A 562 4.29 32.66 4.44
N SER A 563 2.97 32.54 4.22
CA SER A 563 1.98 33.61 4.38
C SER A 563 1.51 33.86 5.82
N ILE A 564 2.18 33.31 6.84
CA ILE A 564 1.78 33.53 8.24
C ILE A 564 1.75 35.02 8.59
N ASN A 565 0.81 35.39 9.46
CA ASN A 565 0.86 36.69 10.13
C ASN A 565 2.05 36.73 11.10
N ARG A 566 2.88 37.76 10.97
CA ARG A 566 4.07 37.98 11.80
C ARG A 566 3.94 39.15 12.77
N LYS A 567 2.81 39.88 12.74
CA LYS A 567 2.60 41.11 13.52
C LYS A 567 1.52 40.94 14.58
N GLY A 568 1.69 41.58 15.73
CA GLY A 568 0.69 41.58 16.81
C GLY A 568 0.57 40.24 17.55
N GLU A 569 -0.67 39.80 17.79
CA GLU A 569 -0.93 38.53 18.47
C GLU A 569 -0.87 37.35 17.49
N ILE A 570 -0.11 36.33 17.86
CA ILE A 570 0.08 35.12 17.05
C ILE A 570 -0.58 33.94 17.75
N ILE A 571 -1.57 33.36 17.08
CA ILE A 571 -2.27 32.16 17.54
C ILE A 571 -1.73 30.98 16.72
N LEU A 572 -0.99 30.10 17.39
CA LEU A 572 -0.41 28.90 16.76
C LEU A 572 -1.50 27.86 16.54
N THR A 573 -1.98 27.75 15.30
CA THR A 573 -2.89 26.69 14.84
C THR A 573 -2.65 26.38 13.36
N PRO A 574 -3.01 25.16 12.90
CA PRO A 574 -2.96 24.82 11.48
C PRO A 574 -3.72 25.79 10.59
N GLN A 575 -4.88 26.28 11.05
CA GLN A 575 -5.70 27.25 10.32
C GLN A 575 -4.96 28.57 10.06
N ASN A 576 -4.11 28.96 11.00
CA ASN A 576 -3.25 30.14 10.88
C ASN A 576 -1.90 29.84 10.23
N GLY A 577 -1.69 28.60 9.78
CA GLY A 577 -0.48 28.17 9.08
C GLY A 577 0.66 27.73 9.99
N TYR A 578 0.38 27.28 11.22
CA TYR A 578 1.38 26.80 12.18
C TYR A 578 1.09 25.36 12.59
N TRP A 579 2.11 24.51 12.53
CA TRP A 579 2.06 23.12 13.02
C TRP A 579 3.15 22.95 14.06
N THR A 580 2.79 23.15 15.33
CA THR A 580 3.76 23.28 16.41
C THR A 580 3.42 22.47 17.65
N VAL A 581 4.46 21.99 18.33
CA VAL A 581 4.40 21.48 19.71
C VAL A 581 4.96 22.54 20.65
N ARG A 582 4.24 22.73 21.76
CA ARG A 582 4.54 23.68 22.82
C ARG A 582 4.92 22.95 24.09
N MET A 583 5.97 23.42 24.76
CA MET A 583 6.22 23.13 26.18
C MET A 583 5.96 24.38 27.01
N SER A 584 5.30 24.21 28.16
CA SER A 584 5.04 25.27 29.14
C SER A 584 5.26 24.74 30.56
N ASN A 585 5.49 25.64 31.52
CA ASN A 585 5.63 25.31 32.95
C ASN A 585 6.68 24.23 33.28
N GLY A 586 7.63 23.98 32.38
CA GLY A 586 8.72 23.00 32.55
C GLY A 586 8.37 21.54 32.25
N ASN A 587 7.10 21.15 32.23
CA ASN A 587 6.64 19.77 32.02
C ASN A 587 5.26 19.61 31.34
N GLU A 588 4.57 20.69 30.98
CA GLU A 588 3.30 20.61 30.23
C GLU A 588 3.57 20.68 28.74
N TYR A 589 3.14 19.65 28.00
CA TYR A 589 3.32 19.57 26.54
C TYR A 589 1.97 19.60 25.83
N LYS A 590 1.86 20.40 24.76
CA LYS A 590 0.64 20.54 23.98
C LYS A 590 0.94 20.58 22.49
N ALA A 591 0.16 19.87 21.68
CA ALA A 591 0.13 20.09 20.24
C ALA A 591 -0.89 21.19 19.93
N CYS A 592 -0.49 22.15 19.10
CA CYS A 592 -1.28 23.34 18.81
C CYS A 592 -2.28 23.10 17.66
N ALA A 593 -3.16 22.09 17.77
CA ALA A 593 -4.01 21.59 16.67
C ALA A 593 -5.34 22.34 16.44
N GLY A 594 -5.43 23.62 16.80
CA GLY A 594 -6.70 24.34 16.92
C GLY A 594 -7.14 24.33 18.39
N PRO A 595 -8.05 23.45 18.82
CA PRO A 595 -8.13 23.06 20.23
C PRO A 595 -6.80 22.41 20.65
N PRO A 596 -6.08 22.95 21.64
CA PRO A 596 -4.82 22.36 22.06
C PRO A 596 -5.02 20.93 22.56
N VAL A 597 -4.16 20.01 22.12
CA VAL A 597 -4.16 18.60 22.56
C VAL A 597 -3.08 18.45 23.63
N LEU A 598 -3.45 18.02 24.84
CA LEU A 598 -2.49 17.74 25.91
C LEU A 598 -1.73 16.46 25.60
N LEU A 599 -0.39 16.52 25.71
CA LEU A 599 0.50 15.40 25.42
C LEU A 599 1.06 14.83 26.73
N SER A 600 0.88 13.53 26.94
CA SER A 600 1.41 12.81 28.09
C SER A 600 2.73 12.14 27.70
N LEU A 601 3.85 12.72 28.13
CA LEU A 601 5.19 12.19 27.84
C LEU A 601 5.76 11.49 29.08
N ASN A 602 6.28 10.26 28.90
CA ASN A 602 6.86 9.47 29.99
C ASN A 602 8.15 10.07 30.55
N LYS A 603 8.88 10.84 29.73
CA LYS A 603 10.13 11.52 30.08
C LYS A 603 10.14 12.91 29.45
N LYS A 604 10.91 13.82 30.06
CA LYS A 604 11.12 15.18 29.52
C LYS A 604 12.06 15.12 28.31
N PRO A 605 11.62 15.51 27.11
CA PRO A 605 12.48 15.53 25.93
C PRO A 605 13.65 16.48 26.15
N GLN A 606 14.84 16.00 25.80
CA GLN A 606 16.07 16.80 25.82
C GLN A 606 16.40 17.36 24.43
N LYS A 607 15.91 16.66 23.40
CA LYS A 607 16.08 16.99 21.99
C LYS A 607 14.83 16.57 21.24
N VAL A 608 14.29 17.47 20.43
CA VAL A 608 13.06 17.26 19.66
C VAL A 608 13.41 17.21 18.19
N GLY A 609 13.00 16.14 17.53
CA GLY A 609 13.09 15.99 16.07
C GLY A 609 11.77 16.42 15.44
N VAL A 610 11.85 17.16 14.34
CA VAL A 610 10.70 17.61 13.55
C VAL A 610 10.85 17.06 12.14
N PHE A 611 9.89 16.27 11.70
CA PHE A 611 9.83 15.67 10.37
C PHE A 611 8.64 16.22 9.60
N VAL A 612 8.83 16.52 8.32
CA VAL A 612 7.78 16.90 7.40
C VAL A 612 7.83 15.99 6.18
N ASP A 613 6.66 15.50 5.78
CA ASP A 613 6.39 14.94 4.46
C ASP A 613 5.39 15.87 3.79
N TYR A 614 5.87 16.64 2.80
CA TYR A 614 5.08 17.69 2.18
C TYR A 614 3.94 17.09 1.36
N GLU A 615 4.23 16.06 0.57
CA GLU A 615 3.26 15.41 -0.30
C GLU A 615 2.16 14.67 0.48
N GLU A 616 2.52 14.03 1.60
CA GLU A 616 1.56 13.33 2.46
C GLU A 616 0.84 14.26 3.47
N GLY A 617 1.19 15.55 3.51
CA GLY A 617 0.54 16.47 4.42
C GLY A 617 0.83 16.16 5.90
N LEU A 618 2.06 15.75 6.21
CA LEU A 618 2.45 15.24 7.52
C LEU A 618 3.47 16.14 8.21
N VAL A 619 3.24 16.49 9.47
CA VAL A 619 4.26 17.06 10.37
C VAL A 619 4.34 16.21 11.64
N SER A 620 5.48 15.58 11.89
CA SER A 620 5.68 14.66 13.03
C SER A 620 6.79 15.13 13.96
N PHE A 621 6.58 14.88 15.26
CA PHE A 621 7.49 15.27 16.33
C PHE A 621 7.99 14.04 17.07
N TYR A 622 9.27 14.05 17.44
CA TYR A 622 9.94 12.92 18.08
C TYR A 622 10.78 13.38 19.26
N ASP A 623 10.80 12.59 20.34
CA ASP A 623 11.82 12.69 21.37
C ASP A 623 13.03 11.87 20.91
N VAL A 624 14.07 12.57 20.46
CA VAL A 624 15.23 11.95 19.83
C VAL A 624 16.00 11.08 20.83
N ALA A 625 16.00 11.44 22.12
CA ALA A 625 16.77 10.72 23.14
C ALA A 625 16.13 9.38 23.51
N ASN A 626 14.80 9.27 23.40
CA ASN A 626 14.04 8.06 23.71
C ASN A 626 13.53 7.35 22.45
N SER A 627 13.90 7.81 21.25
CA SER A 627 13.42 7.29 19.98
C SER A 627 11.89 7.19 19.88
N SER A 628 11.16 8.03 20.62
CA SER A 628 9.72 7.91 20.76
C SER A 628 8.99 8.99 19.99
N HIS A 629 7.87 8.63 19.36
CA HIS A 629 6.95 9.57 18.75
C HIS A 629 6.26 10.45 19.80
N ILE A 630 6.13 11.75 19.53
CA ILE A 630 5.45 12.73 20.39
C ILE A 630 4.06 13.04 19.87
N TYR A 631 3.95 13.46 18.60
CA TYR A 631 2.70 13.88 17.97
C TYR A 631 2.85 13.97 16.45
N SER A 632 1.74 13.80 15.71
CA SER A 632 1.69 14.06 14.26
C SER A 632 0.45 14.87 13.89
N PHE A 633 0.65 15.89 13.06
CA PHE A 633 -0.40 16.50 12.27
C PHE A 633 -0.49 15.75 10.95
N THR A 634 -1.63 15.15 10.64
CA THR A 634 -1.86 14.34 9.43
C THR A 634 -2.91 14.98 8.53
N GLY A 635 -2.92 14.62 7.24
CA GLY A 635 -3.94 15.07 6.29
C GLY A 635 -3.94 16.58 6.07
N GLN A 636 -2.79 17.23 6.21
CA GLN A 636 -2.64 18.66 5.91
C GLN A 636 -2.53 18.85 4.40
N ASN A 637 -3.02 19.97 3.89
CA ASN A 637 -2.84 20.30 2.48
C ASN A 637 -1.92 21.52 2.37
N PHE A 638 -0.67 21.28 2.00
CA PHE A 638 0.32 22.33 1.88
C PHE A 638 0.32 22.91 0.46
N SER A 639 -0.03 24.18 0.35
CA SER A 639 -0.08 24.92 -0.92
C SER A 639 1.03 25.96 -1.07
N GLU A 640 1.84 26.14 -0.04
CA GLU A 640 2.85 27.19 0.05
C GLU A 640 4.13 26.64 0.65
N LYS A 641 5.23 27.36 0.46
CA LYS A 641 6.50 27.06 1.11
C LYS A 641 6.34 27.04 2.64
N ILE A 642 6.94 26.05 3.28
CA ILE A 642 6.93 25.86 4.73
C ILE A 642 8.34 26.05 5.27
N TYR A 643 8.45 26.79 6.36
CA TYR A 643 9.70 27.12 7.03
C TYR A 643 9.75 26.45 8.42
N PRO A 644 10.93 25.95 8.85
CA PRO A 644 11.18 25.61 10.25
C PRO A 644 10.83 26.80 11.15
N PHE A 645 10.12 26.54 12.25
CA PHE A 645 9.63 27.54 13.18
C PHE A 645 10.16 27.28 14.59
N PHE A 646 10.65 28.35 15.23
CA PHE A 646 11.22 28.30 16.56
C PHE A 646 10.72 29.45 17.43
N SER A 647 10.41 29.13 18.68
CA SER A 647 10.19 30.11 19.74
C SER A 647 10.90 29.66 21.00
N PRO A 648 11.98 30.32 21.45
CA PRO A 648 12.66 29.96 22.70
C PRO A 648 11.84 30.29 23.94
N GLY A 649 10.65 30.90 23.81
CA GLY A 649 9.89 31.42 24.93
C GLY A 649 10.57 32.63 25.60
N LEU A 650 9.89 33.22 26.59
CA LEU A 650 10.44 34.33 27.37
C LEU A 650 11.54 33.83 28.32
N ASN A 651 12.49 34.71 28.68
CA ASN A 651 13.61 34.39 29.59
C ASN A 651 13.13 33.96 31.01
N ASP A 652 11.95 34.39 31.45
CA ASP A 652 11.35 34.09 32.77
C ASP A 652 12.35 34.29 33.94
N LYS A 653 12.89 35.51 34.05
CA LYS A 653 13.88 35.89 35.08
C LYS A 653 15.10 34.95 35.14
N GLY A 654 15.51 34.42 33.98
CA GLY A 654 16.65 33.51 33.86
C GLY A 654 16.29 32.02 33.90
N LYS A 655 15.06 31.65 34.30
CA LYS A 655 14.65 30.24 34.40
C LYS A 655 14.58 29.54 33.04
N ASN A 656 14.42 30.30 31.96
CA ASN A 656 14.34 29.80 30.59
C ASN A 656 15.46 30.40 29.69
N ALA A 657 16.57 30.85 30.29
CA ALA A 657 17.65 31.55 29.59
C ALA A 657 18.41 30.69 28.56
N ALA A 658 18.35 29.36 28.71
CA ALA A 658 19.02 28.44 27.81
C ALA A 658 18.51 28.59 26.36
N PRO A 659 19.42 28.55 25.36
CA PRO A 659 19.02 28.64 23.97
C PRO A 659 18.29 27.39 23.49
N LEU A 660 17.53 27.54 22.40
CA LEU A 660 17.26 26.45 21.49
C LEU A 660 18.51 26.27 20.60
N ILE A 661 18.93 25.02 20.40
CA ILE A 661 20.15 24.69 19.64
C ILE A 661 19.80 23.73 18.51
N ILE A 662 19.89 24.17 17.26
CA ILE A 662 19.77 23.29 16.09
C ILE A 662 20.99 22.37 16.08
N SER A 663 20.75 21.07 16.12
CA SER A 663 21.80 20.06 16.21
C SER A 663 22.05 19.39 14.86
N PRO A 664 23.31 19.11 14.48
CA PRO A 664 23.58 18.26 13.33
C PRO A 664 23.04 16.85 13.59
N VAL A 665 22.40 16.27 12.59
CA VAL A 665 21.87 14.90 12.66
C VAL A 665 23.02 13.93 12.39
N ILE A 666 23.44 13.20 13.41
CA ILE A 666 24.50 12.19 13.28
C ILE A 666 23.85 10.87 12.86
N HIS A 667 24.22 10.37 11.69
CA HIS A 667 23.90 9.00 11.28
C HIS A 667 24.83 8.04 12.05
N THR A 668 24.31 7.38 13.08
CA THR A 668 24.97 6.19 13.63
C THR A 668 24.90 5.10 12.56
N LYS A 669 26.05 4.78 11.96
CA LYS A 669 26.21 3.66 11.02
C LYS A 669 25.85 2.34 11.66
#